data_AF-A0A1V0A5N3-F1
#
_entry.id   AF-A0A1V0A5N3-F1
#
_cell.length_a   1.000
_cell.length_b   1.000
_cell.length_c   1.000
_cell.angle_alpha   90.00
_cell.angle_beta   90.00
_cell.angle_gamma   90.00
#
_symmetry.space_group_name_H-M   'P 1'
#
loop_
_entity.id
_entity.type
_entity.pdbx_description
1 polymer ?
#
loop_
_entity_poly.entity_id
_entity_poly.type
_entity_poly.pdbx_seq_one_letter_code
_entity_poly.pdbx_strand_id
1 'polypeptide(L)'
;MAAALSCLVPVLPAHATGLTSDLSYDFEDGTTQGWGPRGDGVSVTVTPDAARTGGGGLAVTGRTATWHGAAITAPFARGVGYTVTAYARLAAGQPSSTIAMTVQRTPTGGETTYERVAAATVTDAGWVRLSGSYLFTAESTGVQLYVESSDATSQYHLDDIVVTPLGDPTREPITSDFEDGTAQDWSSRAAAVLETGTTAHTGTRALTVTGRSASWDGPALNVLGRMGKGDKYALSVWVRLGPDTAAGKLGLSIERHTGGTPSYERVVAPKDVPAGQWVQLSGTYTLAYDVDFLSVYIESDTGTFPFHLDDFTLTYVEPKPIQTGLPSLKDEVPFTMGSAFTRPDTLGVHGQLLAKHFNGVTPGNELKWDATEPREGEFTFTDGDYLVDWATEHGMTIRGHTLAWHSQTPDWVFDNATKEVLLQRLERHVRTLVTRYKGRIAVWDVVNEVVDENQPDGLRRSKWYEIAGLDFIRTAFRVAHEADPAAKLFINDYNTELPRKREALYRLVKQLKDEGVPIDGVGHQLHLNIEHPPAADVEATIERFAGLGLEQQVTELDVSIYTDFVSTYDTIPPELLLEQGYRYKELFDVFRRQAARLGSVTVWGESDDVSWLRSWPITRLNAPLLFDDDLQAKPAYWGVVDPSKLDPLVRKLEAPAGVIKVDGRRDPEWDLLPDTPLARVGDVSAGFQARTATTGSPAHAGTTSSLTHAGTTSSPPHAATTSSPAHAATTSSSLARPGTASGLYVLAEVTDRTVNKDDRVTFTVDGRSRTLTRTSPGVRPTATGYRVEALLAGGTDVQLTVRDRSTEITWTGRITPAPAVKHTTAPHRPTPPVLDGAVDRAWTGAPEVRTATWIQGTTGATARVRTLWSGPTLYVLAQVTDPTLSEQSANPWEQDSVEIFVDPGNGKTKGYSDDDGQYRVSFTGRVTVGGTFDAAGVKDHIRAAAAPAPGGYVVEAAIDLPTITLGEGTLLGFDVQVNDATGAARTSAVTWNDATSRSYLDTSHWGVLRLTH
;
A
#
# COMPACT_ATOMS: atom_id res chain seq x y z
N MET A 1 10.31 1.79 53.43
CA MET A 1 11.09 3.01 53.71
C MET A 1 11.02 3.87 52.45
N ALA A 2 10.34 5.01 52.54
CA ALA A 2 10.14 5.91 51.43
C ALA A 2 11.44 6.66 51.12
N ALA A 3 11.94 6.53 49.90
CA ALA A 3 12.98 7.40 49.36
C ALA A 3 12.39 8.08 48.12
N ALA A 4 12.03 9.35 48.30
CA ALA A 4 11.66 10.24 47.22
C ALA A 4 12.88 10.45 46.32
N LEU A 5 12.84 9.91 45.10
CA LEU A 5 13.77 10.31 44.04
C LEU A 5 13.29 11.67 43.53
N SER A 6 13.99 12.72 43.97
CA SER A 6 13.87 14.06 43.41
C SER A 6 14.34 14.01 41.96
N CYS A 7 13.44 14.20 40.99
CA CYS A 7 13.79 14.41 39.60
C CYS A 7 14.69 15.64 39.51
N LEU A 8 15.98 15.43 39.28
CA LEU A 8 16.88 16.46 38.78
C LEU A 8 16.52 16.68 37.31
N VAL A 9 15.58 17.58 37.07
CA VAL A 9 15.45 18.27 35.79
C VAL A 9 16.82 18.90 35.51
N PRO A 10 17.47 18.64 34.36
CA PRO A 10 18.64 19.41 34.00
C PRO A 10 18.19 20.87 33.93
N VAL A 11 18.73 21.70 34.81
CA VAL A 11 18.57 23.15 34.71
C VAL A 11 19.19 23.55 33.38
N LEU A 12 18.34 23.79 32.38
CA LEU A 12 18.71 24.42 31.12
C LEU A 12 19.51 25.69 31.47
N PRO A 13 20.63 25.98 30.77
CA PRO A 13 21.29 27.26 30.93
C PRO A 13 20.24 28.37 30.74
N ALA A 14 20.30 29.38 31.62
CA ALA A 14 19.37 30.51 31.62
C ALA A 14 19.26 31.05 30.19
N HIS A 15 18.06 30.96 29.62
CA HIS A 15 17.78 31.48 28.29
C HIS A 15 18.09 32.98 28.30
N ALA A 16 18.77 33.47 27.25
CA ALA A 16 18.81 34.90 27.02
C ALA A 16 17.36 35.39 26.96
N THR A 17 17.00 36.32 27.84
CA THR A 17 15.63 36.83 27.92
C THR A 17 15.31 37.58 26.64
N GLY A 18 14.60 36.94 25.71
CA GLY A 18 14.03 37.59 24.54
C GLY A 18 12.98 38.65 24.93
N LEU A 19 12.49 39.39 23.94
CA LEU A 19 11.38 40.32 24.13
C LEU A 19 10.19 39.60 24.80
N THR A 20 9.57 40.25 25.78
CA THR A 20 8.37 39.75 26.48
C THR A 20 7.07 40.40 25.99
N SER A 21 7.17 41.33 25.04
CA SER A 21 6.06 42.07 24.43
C SER A 21 6.45 42.52 23.03
N ASP A 22 5.46 42.96 22.24
CA ASP A 22 5.68 43.55 20.92
C ASP A 22 6.63 44.75 20.97
N LEU A 23 7.47 44.87 19.94
CA LEU A 23 8.28 46.03 19.68
C LEU A 23 7.81 46.68 18.38
N SER A 24 7.32 47.91 18.46
CA SER A 24 6.76 48.66 17.33
C SER A 24 7.63 49.83 16.94
N TYR A 25 7.75 50.07 15.64
CA TYR A 25 8.37 51.23 15.02
C TYR A 25 7.35 51.89 14.08
N ASP A 26 6.64 52.89 14.61
CA ASP A 26 5.59 53.68 13.94
C ASP A 26 6.08 55.06 13.48
N PHE A 27 7.30 55.46 13.86
CA PHE A 27 7.93 56.73 13.48
C PHE A 27 7.17 58.02 13.86
N GLU A 28 6.13 57.91 14.69
CA GLU A 28 5.24 59.01 15.08
C GLU A 28 5.90 60.06 15.99
N ASP A 29 7.03 59.69 16.62
CA ASP A 29 7.85 60.61 17.43
C ASP A 29 8.78 61.51 16.58
N GLY A 30 8.75 61.35 15.25
CA GLY A 30 9.56 62.11 14.31
C GLY A 30 11.03 61.66 14.23
N THR A 31 11.41 60.58 14.91
CA THR A 31 12.74 59.98 14.88
C THR A 31 12.73 58.69 14.08
N THR A 32 13.88 58.27 13.55
CA THR A 32 13.98 56.98 12.83
C THR A 32 13.89 55.76 13.77
N GLN A 33 13.70 55.97 15.08
CA GLN A 33 13.59 54.92 16.11
C GLN A 33 14.72 53.86 16.03
N GLY A 34 15.93 54.30 15.66
CA GLY A 34 17.13 53.45 15.56
C GLY A 34 17.40 52.87 14.17
N TRP A 35 16.49 53.03 13.22
CA TRP A 35 16.74 52.68 11.82
C TRP A 35 17.72 53.68 11.18
N GLY A 36 18.73 53.16 10.50
CA GLY A 36 19.78 53.93 9.84
C GLY A 36 20.07 53.45 8.42
N PRO A 37 20.90 54.18 7.66
CA PRO A 37 21.24 53.83 6.30
C PRO A 37 22.16 52.59 6.23
N ARG A 38 21.88 51.73 5.26
CA ARG A 38 22.71 50.59 4.85
C ARG A 38 23.16 50.79 3.42
N GLY A 39 24.48 50.90 3.23
CA GLY A 39 25.10 51.19 1.93
C GLY A 39 25.45 52.66 1.75
N ASP A 40 26.49 52.92 0.98
CA ASP A 40 27.00 54.27 0.76
C ASP A 40 26.00 55.11 -0.04
N GLY A 41 25.79 56.36 0.41
CA GLY A 41 24.89 57.33 -0.24
C GLY A 41 23.40 57.17 0.10
N VAL A 42 23.02 56.15 0.88
CA VAL A 42 21.63 55.96 1.31
C VAL A 42 21.23 56.98 2.37
N SER A 43 20.04 57.54 2.23
CA SER A 43 19.42 58.42 3.22
C SER A 43 18.16 57.76 3.79
N VAL A 44 18.05 57.76 5.12
CA VAL A 44 16.91 57.23 5.88
C VAL A 44 16.38 58.36 6.76
N THR A 45 15.16 58.83 6.48
CA THR A 45 14.58 60.02 7.14
C THR A 45 13.09 59.83 7.40
N VAL A 46 12.59 60.34 8.52
CA VAL A 46 11.15 60.36 8.80
C VAL A 46 10.48 61.55 8.11
N THR A 47 9.37 61.32 7.44
CA THR A 47 8.58 62.37 6.76
C THR A 47 7.09 62.02 6.74
N PRO A 48 6.17 63.00 6.82
CA PRO A 48 4.74 62.77 6.66
C PRO A 48 4.36 62.17 5.29
N ASP A 49 5.12 62.46 4.23
CA ASP A 49 4.86 61.91 2.89
C ASP A 49 5.08 60.39 2.82
N ALA A 50 5.80 59.84 3.79
CA ALA A 50 6.10 58.43 3.95
C ALA A 50 5.21 57.74 4.98
N ALA A 51 4.23 58.44 5.58
CA ALA A 51 3.34 57.88 6.59
C ALA A 51 2.21 57.05 5.94
N ARG A 52 1.97 55.85 6.47
CA ARG A 52 0.78 55.05 6.18
C ARG A 52 -0.34 55.41 7.14
N THR A 53 0.00 55.54 8.42
CA THR A 53 -0.90 56.04 9.46
C THR A 53 -0.21 57.16 10.22
N GLY A 54 -0.97 58.00 10.94
CA GLY A 54 -0.37 59.08 11.71
C GLY A 54 0.34 60.15 10.88
N GLY A 55 1.45 60.66 11.39
CA GLY A 55 2.20 61.80 10.87
C GLY A 55 3.66 61.51 10.47
N GLY A 56 4.17 60.30 10.69
CA GLY A 56 5.55 59.93 10.41
C GLY A 56 5.67 58.58 9.71
N GLY A 57 6.53 58.49 8.70
CA GLY A 57 6.99 57.22 8.16
C GLY A 57 8.40 57.34 7.61
N LEU A 58 9.07 56.22 7.37
CA LEU A 58 10.49 56.16 7.04
C LEU A 58 10.69 56.20 5.52
N ALA A 59 11.25 57.29 4.98
CA ALA A 59 11.66 57.38 3.58
C ALA A 59 13.10 56.91 3.39
N VAL A 60 13.31 56.04 2.40
CA VAL A 60 14.60 55.48 2.02
C VAL A 60 14.94 55.88 0.58
N THR A 61 16.01 56.67 0.43
CA THR A 61 16.44 57.24 -0.87
C THR A 61 17.95 57.09 -1.08
N GLY A 62 18.45 57.45 -2.27
CA GLY A 62 19.89 57.42 -2.57
C GLY A 62 20.49 56.01 -2.77
N ARG A 63 19.64 55.01 -3.02
CA ARG A 63 20.06 53.62 -3.26
C ARG A 63 20.75 53.47 -4.63
N THR A 64 21.80 52.67 -4.69
CA THR A 64 22.57 52.38 -5.91
C THR A 64 22.89 50.89 -6.10
N ALA A 65 22.50 50.04 -5.15
CA ALA A 65 22.63 48.59 -5.21
C ALA A 65 21.40 47.93 -4.57
N THR A 66 21.10 46.69 -4.94
CA THR A 66 19.89 45.99 -4.49
C THR A 66 19.84 45.79 -2.97
N TRP A 67 20.98 45.55 -2.32
CA TRP A 67 21.11 45.37 -0.87
C TRP A 67 21.16 46.68 -0.06
N HIS A 68 21.17 47.85 -0.71
CA HIS A 68 21.10 49.15 -0.03
C HIS A 68 19.71 49.35 0.60
N GLY A 69 19.62 50.09 1.71
CA GLY A 69 18.32 50.40 2.31
C GLY A 69 18.36 50.89 3.76
N ALA A 70 17.30 50.65 4.52
CA ALA A 70 17.25 50.93 5.96
C ALA A 70 17.63 49.69 6.78
N ALA A 71 18.37 49.86 7.87
CA ALA A 71 18.79 48.77 8.75
C ALA A 71 18.77 49.16 10.23
N ILE A 72 18.59 48.16 11.09
CA ILE A 72 18.61 48.28 12.55
C ILE A 72 19.30 47.08 13.18
N THR A 73 19.91 47.25 14.35
CA THR A 73 20.34 46.10 15.16
C THR A 73 19.12 45.26 15.49
N ALA A 74 19.12 43.98 15.11
CA ALA A 74 17.91 43.18 15.18
C ALA A 74 17.54 42.89 16.65
N PRO A 75 16.26 43.01 17.05
CA PRO A 75 15.81 42.72 18.40
C PRO A 75 15.57 41.21 18.65
N PHE A 76 16.24 40.33 17.90
CA PHE A 76 16.04 38.89 17.97
C PHE A 76 16.97 38.24 18.99
N ALA A 77 16.41 37.43 19.89
CA ALA A 77 17.16 36.57 20.79
C ALA A 77 17.30 35.16 20.20
N ARG A 78 18.46 34.54 20.46
CA ARG A 78 18.73 33.16 20.08
C ARG A 78 17.69 32.21 20.70
N GLY A 79 17.13 31.32 19.89
CA GLY A 79 16.15 30.33 20.34
C GLY A 79 14.75 30.87 20.59
N VAL A 80 14.49 32.15 20.30
CA VAL A 80 13.17 32.77 20.39
C VAL A 80 12.70 33.05 18.97
N GLY A 81 11.50 32.58 18.62
CA GLY A 81 10.90 32.90 17.34
C GLY A 81 10.26 34.28 17.36
N TYR A 82 10.15 34.93 16.22
CA TYR A 82 9.51 36.24 16.09
C TYR A 82 8.66 36.32 14.83
N THR A 83 7.50 36.97 14.89
CA THR A 83 6.82 37.50 13.70
C THR A 83 7.27 38.94 13.49
N VAL A 84 7.65 39.28 12.27
CA VAL A 84 8.04 40.62 11.85
C VAL A 84 7.08 41.07 10.75
N THR A 85 6.46 42.23 10.95
CA THR A 85 5.60 42.85 9.94
C THR A 85 6.07 44.27 9.66
N ALA A 86 5.86 44.75 8.44
CA ALA A 86 6.09 46.14 8.04
C ALA A 86 5.12 46.50 6.92
N TYR A 87 4.82 47.77 6.72
CA TYR A 87 4.18 48.23 5.49
C TYR A 87 5.20 48.95 4.62
N ALA A 88 5.16 48.66 3.32
CA ALA A 88 6.04 49.26 2.33
C ALA A 88 5.24 49.86 1.16
N ARG A 89 5.72 50.97 0.62
CA ARG A 89 5.21 51.60 -0.60
C ARG A 89 6.36 52.22 -1.37
N LEU A 90 6.34 52.19 -2.71
CA LEU A 90 7.35 52.90 -3.49
C LEU A 90 7.08 54.40 -3.54
N ALA A 91 8.14 55.20 -3.67
CA ALA A 91 8.00 56.63 -3.94
C ALA A 91 7.26 56.86 -5.27
N ALA A 92 6.52 57.96 -5.36
CA ALA A 92 5.69 58.27 -6.53
C ALA A 92 6.50 58.22 -7.84
N GLY A 93 5.97 57.51 -8.85
CA GLY A 93 6.56 57.35 -10.17
C GLY A 93 7.65 56.29 -10.29
N GLN A 94 7.95 55.53 -9.23
CA GLN A 94 8.89 54.41 -9.29
C GLN A 94 8.24 53.17 -9.94
N PRO A 95 8.98 52.40 -10.77
CA PRO A 95 8.49 51.14 -11.29
C PRO A 95 8.31 50.12 -10.17
N SER A 96 7.42 49.14 -10.35
CA SER A 96 7.23 48.07 -9.36
C SER A 96 8.56 47.36 -9.04
N SER A 97 8.78 47.08 -7.76
CA SER A 97 9.95 46.33 -7.31
C SER A 97 9.60 45.50 -6.08
N THR A 98 10.34 44.41 -5.86
CA THR A 98 10.20 43.61 -4.65
C THR A 98 10.90 44.33 -3.51
N ILE A 99 10.19 44.61 -2.41
CA ILE A 99 10.78 45.05 -1.15
C ILE A 99 10.87 43.86 -0.21
N ALA A 100 11.99 43.73 0.49
CA ALA A 100 12.32 42.56 1.30
C ALA A 100 12.90 42.95 2.66
N MET A 101 12.44 42.29 3.73
CA MET A 101 13.06 42.33 5.06
C MET A 101 14.01 41.14 5.20
N THR A 102 15.30 41.40 5.44
CA THR A 102 16.36 40.38 5.48
C THR A 102 17.16 40.52 6.77
N VAL A 103 17.51 39.39 7.40
CA VAL A 103 18.42 39.33 8.54
C VAL A 103 19.82 38.99 8.06
N GLN A 104 20.78 39.85 8.35
CA GLN A 104 22.20 39.52 8.27
C GLN A 104 22.65 38.95 9.62
N ARG A 105 23.39 37.84 9.64
CA ARG A 105 24.09 37.35 10.84
C ARG A 105 25.36 36.58 10.48
N THR A 106 26.28 36.45 11.42
CA THR A 106 27.49 35.63 11.25
C THR A 106 27.51 34.53 12.31
N PRO A 107 27.16 33.28 11.97
CA PRO A 107 27.22 32.15 12.87
C PRO A 107 28.67 31.87 13.33
N THR A 108 28.83 31.37 14.55
CA THR A 108 30.14 31.02 15.11
C THR A 108 30.77 29.90 14.30
N GLY A 109 31.96 30.15 13.74
CA GLY A 109 32.65 29.20 12.87
C GLY A 109 32.13 29.13 11.43
N GLY A 110 31.20 30.03 11.04
CA GLY A 110 30.63 30.11 9.69
C GLY A 110 30.86 31.45 9.00
N GLU A 111 30.36 31.56 7.76
CA GLU A 111 30.33 32.81 6.99
C GLU A 111 29.08 33.63 7.30
N THR A 112 29.09 34.92 6.96
CA THR A 112 27.91 35.79 7.10
C THR A 112 26.77 35.31 6.20
N THR A 113 25.61 35.06 6.80
CA THR A 113 24.37 34.65 6.14
C THR A 113 23.39 35.80 6.02
N TYR A 114 22.50 35.70 5.02
CA TYR A 114 21.44 36.66 4.72
C TYR A 114 20.13 35.90 4.57
N GLU A 115 19.23 36.07 5.53
CA GLU A 115 18.02 35.25 5.70
C GLU A 115 16.79 36.12 5.48
N ARG A 116 16.02 35.83 4.43
CA ARG A 116 14.82 36.58 4.11
C ARG A 116 13.72 36.29 5.14
N VAL A 117 13.23 37.33 5.80
CA VAL A 117 12.08 37.24 6.71
C VAL A 117 10.78 37.35 5.94
N ALA A 118 10.66 38.38 5.09
CA ALA A 118 9.47 38.66 4.30
C ALA A 118 9.85 39.38 3.00
N ALA A 119 9.06 39.22 1.94
CA ALA A 119 9.20 40.01 0.71
C ALA A 119 7.85 40.14 0.00
N ALA A 120 7.62 41.26 -0.67
CA ALA A 120 6.47 41.44 -1.54
C ALA A 120 6.81 42.38 -2.70
N THR A 121 6.12 42.22 -3.83
CA THR A 121 6.13 43.22 -4.90
C THR A 121 5.34 44.44 -4.44
N VAL A 122 6.01 45.60 -4.46
CA VAL A 122 5.46 46.87 -4.01
C VAL A 122 5.38 47.82 -5.21
N THR A 123 4.33 48.65 -5.22
CA THR A 123 4.13 49.70 -6.23
C THR A 123 4.04 51.07 -5.55
N ASP A 124 3.97 52.13 -6.33
CA ASP A 124 3.76 53.49 -5.82
C ASP A 124 2.28 53.80 -5.52
N ALA A 125 1.36 52.92 -5.95
CA ALA A 125 -0.08 53.11 -5.90
C ALA A 125 -0.72 52.83 -4.53
N GLY A 126 -0.06 52.03 -3.68
CA GLY A 126 -0.63 51.62 -2.39
C GLY A 126 0.37 50.99 -1.43
N TRP A 127 -0.02 50.93 -0.16
CA TRP A 127 0.76 50.30 0.91
C TRP A 127 0.57 48.79 0.88
N VAL A 128 1.68 48.06 0.87
CA VAL A 128 1.74 46.60 0.87
C VAL A 128 2.30 46.13 2.21
N ARG A 129 1.62 45.18 2.86
CA ARG A 129 2.12 44.57 4.10
C ARG A 129 3.17 43.52 3.76
N LEU A 130 4.32 43.62 4.39
CA LEU A 130 5.34 42.58 4.50
C LEU A 130 5.11 41.86 5.83
N SER A 131 5.10 40.53 5.84
CA SER A 131 4.88 39.71 7.03
C SER A 131 5.70 38.44 6.93
N GLY A 132 6.38 38.07 8.00
CA GLY A 132 7.17 36.83 8.04
C GLY A 132 7.62 36.47 9.44
N SER A 133 8.04 35.22 9.63
CA SER A 133 8.54 34.71 10.90
C SER A 133 10.03 34.44 10.83
N TYR A 134 10.75 34.66 11.93
CA TYR A 134 12.20 34.47 12.03
C TYR A 134 12.59 33.80 13.34
N LEU A 135 13.42 32.76 13.28
CA LEU A 135 14.05 32.08 14.41
C LEU A 135 15.49 31.72 14.02
N PHE A 136 16.43 31.86 14.95
CA PHE A 136 17.77 31.33 14.78
C PHE A 136 18.24 30.63 16.06
N THR A 137 18.94 29.52 15.88
CA THR A 137 19.37 28.61 16.97
C THR A 137 20.89 28.56 17.12
N ALA A 138 21.64 28.92 16.08
CA ALA A 138 23.10 28.96 16.10
C ALA A 138 23.63 30.24 16.77
N GLU A 139 24.69 30.10 17.58
CA GLU A 139 25.40 31.25 18.16
C GLU A 139 25.90 32.16 17.05
N SER A 140 25.51 33.44 17.07
CA SER A 140 25.72 34.37 15.96
C SER A 140 26.13 35.76 16.45
N THR A 141 26.93 36.47 15.64
CA THR A 141 27.28 37.88 15.83
C THR A 141 26.72 38.74 14.71
N GLY A 142 26.68 40.07 14.91
CA GLY A 142 26.29 41.01 13.86
C GLY A 142 24.84 40.85 13.35
N VAL A 143 23.92 40.43 14.22
CA VAL A 143 22.51 40.21 13.86
C VAL A 143 21.84 41.56 13.54
N GLN A 144 21.53 41.80 12.27
CA GLN A 144 20.96 43.05 11.78
C GLN A 144 19.75 42.76 10.90
N LEU A 145 18.63 43.42 11.17
CA LEU A 145 17.46 43.43 10.30
C LEU A 145 17.60 44.60 9.34
N TYR A 146 17.46 44.36 8.04
CA TYR A 146 17.49 45.41 7.05
C TYR A 146 16.44 45.21 5.96
N VAL A 147 16.09 46.30 5.28
CA VAL A 147 15.15 46.30 4.16
C VAL A 147 15.90 46.56 2.87
N GLU A 148 15.60 45.79 1.84
CA GLU A 148 16.25 45.83 0.53
C GLU A 148 15.23 45.82 -0.61
N SER A 149 15.68 46.08 -1.84
CA SER A 149 14.82 46.01 -3.03
C SER A 149 15.49 45.27 -4.18
N SER A 150 14.69 44.57 -4.98
CA SER A 150 15.15 43.94 -6.23
C SER A 150 15.64 44.94 -7.27
N ASP A 151 15.24 46.21 -7.17
CA ASP A 151 15.76 47.30 -8.00
C ASP A 151 16.80 48.12 -7.21
N ALA A 152 17.96 48.32 -7.83
CA ALA A 152 19.12 48.98 -7.21
C ALA A 152 18.91 50.47 -6.90
N THR A 153 17.93 51.10 -7.54
CA THR A 153 17.69 52.56 -7.53
C THR A 153 16.33 52.96 -6.95
N SER A 154 15.43 52.00 -6.77
CA SER A 154 14.09 52.23 -6.20
C SER A 154 14.15 52.95 -4.86
N GLN A 155 13.30 53.96 -4.73
CA GLN A 155 13.08 54.69 -3.48
C GLN A 155 11.76 54.21 -2.87
N TYR A 156 11.75 53.98 -1.57
CA TYR A 156 10.59 53.39 -0.90
C TYR A 156 10.37 53.97 0.50
N HIS A 157 9.15 53.78 0.99
CA HIS A 157 8.67 54.19 2.29
C HIS A 157 8.36 52.96 3.13
N LEU A 158 8.65 53.03 4.42
CA LEU A 158 8.32 52.01 5.42
C LEU A 158 7.53 52.62 6.56
N ASP A 159 6.56 51.89 7.07
CA ASP A 159 5.78 52.29 8.24
C ASP A 159 5.30 51.06 9.03
N ASP A 160 4.90 51.26 10.28
CA ASP A 160 4.33 50.27 11.19
C ASP A 160 5.12 48.95 11.24
N ILE A 161 6.42 49.03 11.53
CA ILE A 161 7.25 47.84 11.68
C ILE A 161 7.03 47.24 13.06
N VAL A 162 6.54 46.01 13.16
CA VAL A 162 6.26 45.34 14.43
C VAL A 162 7.02 44.03 14.52
N VAL A 163 7.71 43.82 15.64
CA VAL A 163 8.37 42.56 16.00
C VAL A 163 7.69 41.96 17.22
N THR A 164 7.07 40.80 17.05
CA THR A 164 6.31 40.09 18.08
C THR A 164 7.00 38.76 18.39
N PRO A 165 7.30 38.43 19.67
CA PRO A 165 7.76 37.09 20.04
C PRO A 165 6.73 36.02 19.63
N LEU A 166 7.19 34.96 18.98
CA LEU A 166 6.38 33.78 18.74
C LEU A 166 6.16 33.05 20.07
N GLY A 167 4.90 32.95 20.48
CA GLY A 167 4.46 32.07 21.56
C GLY A 167 4.25 30.64 21.06
N ASP A 168 3.38 29.90 21.75
CA ASP A 168 2.90 28.61 21.26
C ASP A 168 2.32 28.76 19.83
N PRO A 169 2.49 27.75 18.97
CA PRO A 169 1.96 27.76 17.62
C PRO A 169 0.45 28.03 17.65
N THR A 170 0.00 28.97 16.83
CA THR A 170 -1.36 29.51 16.95
C THR A 170 -2.44 28.51 16.55
N ARG A 171 -2.12 27.55 15.66
CA ARG A 171 -3.06 26.58 15.05
C ARG A 171 -4.22 27.21 14.26
N GLU A 172 -4.22 28.53 14.13
CA GLU A 172 -5.18 29.28 13.33
C GLU A 172 -5.06 28.87 11.85
N PRO A 173 -6.19 28.71 11.15
CA PRO A 173 -6.18 28.36 9.74
C PRO A 173 -5.58 29.48 8.91
N ILE A 174 -4.87 29.11 7.83
CA ILE A 174 -4.40 30.04 6.81
C ILE A 174 -5.22 29.79 5.55
N THR A 175 -5.76 30.85 4.95
CA THR A 175 -6.47 30.81 3.68
C THR A 175 -5.89 31.84 2.71
N SER A 176 -5.75 31.48 1.44
CA SER A 176 -5.42 32.45 0.39
C SER A 176 -6.37 32.31 -0.81
N ASP A 177 -7.20 33.33 -1.02
CA ASP A 177 -8.14 33.48 -2.14
C ASP A 177 -7.71 34.60 -3.13
N PHE A 178 -6.70 35.39 -2.77
CA PHE A 178 -6.13 36.49 -3.56
C PHE A 178 -7.11 37.59 -4.00
N GLU A 179 -8.33 37.63 -3.45
CA GLU A 179 -9.39 38.56 -3.87
C GLU A 179 -9.10 40.02 -3.50
N ASP A 180 -8.25 40.25 -2.48
CA ASP A 180 -7.78 41.58 -2.11
C ASP A 180 -6.75 42.17 -3.08
N GLY A 181 -6.33 41.39 -4.09
CA GLY A 181 -5.37 41.80 -5.10
C GLY A 181 -3.92 41.82 -4.64
N THR A 182 -3.63 41.22 -3.48
CA THR A 182 -2.29 40.98 -2.98
C THR A 182 -1.90 39.51 -3.11
N ALA A 183 -0.63 39.19 -2.87
CA ALA A 183 -0.17 37.80 -2.82
C ALA A 183 -0.47 37.10 -1.47
N GLN A 184 -1.13 37.76 -0.51
CA GLN A 184 -1.52 37.19 0.80
C GLN A 184 -0.39 36.39 1.49
N ASP A 185 0.75 37.06 1.70
CA ASP A 185 1.99 36.53 2.30
C ASP A 185 2.76 35.48 1.47
N TRP A 186 2.27 35.08 0.30
CA TRP A 186 3.06 34.27 -0.64
C TRP A 186 4.21 35.08 -1.24
N SER A 187 5.37 34.43 -1.34
CA SER A 187 6.61 35.04 -1.80
C SER A 187 7.29 34.19 -2.87
N SER A 188 8.07 34.84 -3.74
CA SER A 188 8.84 34.18 -4.78
C SER A 188 9.93 33.28 -4.20
N ARG A 189 9.92 32.00 -4.58
CA ARG A 189 11.04 31.06 -4.38
C ARG A 189 11.95 31.09 -5.60
N ALA A 190 13.23 31.43 -5.37
CA ALA A 190 14.24 31.64 -6.40
C ALA A 190 13.79 32.58 -7.52
N ALA A 191 13.83 32.18 -8.79
CA ALA A 191 13.61 33.08 -9.93
C ALA A 191 12.13 33.38 -10.22
N ALA A 192 11.19 32.72 -9.52
CA ALA A 192 9.77 32.88 -9.78
C ALA A 192 9.29 34.32 -9.59
N VAL A 193 8.30 34.73 -10.37
CA VAL A 193 7.62 36.03 -10.26
C VAL A 193 6.15 35.78 -9.95
N LEU A 194 5.63 36.48 -8.93
CA LEU A 194 4.27 36.33 -8.43
C LEU A 194 3.45 37.59 -8.69
N GLU A 195 2.29 37.43 -9.34
CA GLU A 195 1.36 38.52 -9.65
C GLU A 195 -0.09 38.05 -9.52
N THR A 196 -0.99 38.86 -8.96
CA THR A 196 -2.42 38.52 -8.97
C THR A 196 -3.01 38.73 -10.36
N GLY A 197 -3.70 37.74 -10.90
CA GLY A 197 -4.39 37.79 -12.19
C GLY A 197 -5.87 37.43 -12.07
N THR A 198 -6.62 37.48 -13.17
CA THR A 198 -8.08 37.22 -13.19
C THR A 198 -8.45 35.78 -13.55
N THR A 199 -7.48 34.90 -13.71
CA THR A 199 -7.69 33.48 -14.01
C THR A 199 -7.94 32.75 -12.69
N ALA A 200 -9.15 32.83 -12.16
CA ALA A 200 -9.49 32.32 -10.84
C ALA A 200 -10.20 30.94 -10.88
N HIS A 201 -10.09 30.19 -9.78
CA HIS A 201 -10.85 28.96 -9.53
C HIS A 201 -12.20 29.30 -8.91
N THR A 202 -12.18 30.10 -7.84
CA THR A 202 -13.38 30.76 -7.30
C THR A 202 -13.16 32.28 -7.30
N GLY A 203 -14.21 33.07 -7.08
CA GLY A 203 -14.06 34.52 -7.05
C GLY A 203 -13.64 35.14 -8.40
N THR A 204 -12.73 36.11 -8.35
CA THR A 204 -12.28 36.93 -9.48
C THR A 204 -10.77 37.00 -9.65
N ARG A 205 -9.98 36.56 -8.66
CA ARG A 205 -8.52 36.64 -8.67
C ARG A 205 -7.86 35.33 -8.30
N ALA A 206 -6.63 35.16 -8.76
CA ALA A 206 -5.73 34.07 -8.36
C ALA A 206 -4.28 34.55 -8.46
N LEU A 207 -3.37 33.81 -7.83
CA LEU A 207 -1.94 34.10 -7.94
C LEU A 207 -1.35 33.43 -9.19
N THR A 208 -0.65 34.22 -10.00
CA THR A 208 0.03 33.79 -11.24
C THR A 208 1.52 33.70 -10.99
N VAL A 209 2.12 32.59 -11.42
CA VAL A 209 3.53 32.27 -11.26
C VAL A 209 4.20 32.22 -12.63
N THR A 210 5.20 33.07 -12.84
CA THR A 210 6.00 33.14 -14.08
C THR A 210 7.50 33.22 -13.77
N GLY A 211 8.35 33.42 -14.78
CA GLY A 211 9.78 33.68 -14.58
C GLY A 211 10.62 32.51 -14.04
N ARG A 212 10.05 31.30 -13.98
CA ARG A 212 10.70 30.11 -13.43
C ARG A 212 11.90 29.70 -14.29
N SER A 213 13.01 29.38 -13.64
CA SER A 213 14.29 28.96 -14.23
C SER A 213 14.65 27.49 -13.92
N ALA A 214 14.04 26.92 -12.88
CA ALA A 214 14.12 25.51 -12.53
C ALA A 214 12.76 24.95 -12.09
N SER A 215 12.64 23.62 -12.06
CA SER A 215 11.39 22.94 -11.68
C SER A 215 10.97 23.17 -10.23
N TRP A 216 11.91 23.55 -9.37
CA TRP A 216 11.69 23.84 -7.96
C TRP A 216 11.42 25.34 -7.68
N ASP A 217 11.56 26.21 -8.68
CA ASP A 217 11.15 27.62 -8.56
C ASP A 217 9.62 27.68 -8.44
N GLY A 218 9.08 28.59 -7.65
CA GLY A 218 7.64 28.66 -7.45
C GLY A 218 7.19 29.65 -6.37
N PRO A 219 5.91 29.63 -5.99
CA PRO A 219 5.40 30.37 -4.85
C PRO A 219 5.71 29.61 -3.55
N ALA A 220 6.07 30.35 -2.49
CA ALA A 220 6.32 29.80 -1.16
C ALA A 220 5.68 30.67 -0.07
N LEU A 221 5.18 30.02 0.99
CA LEU A 221 4.52 30.63 2.13
C LEU A 221 5.19 30.17 3.43
N ASN A 222 5.77 31.13 4.17
CA ASN A 222 6.38 30.86 5.48
C ASN A 222 5.28 30.57 6.52
N VAL A 223 5.35 29.39 7.13
CA VAL A 223 4.39 28.89 8.13
C VAL A 223 5.05 28.63 9.48
N LEU A 224 6.27 29.15 9.70
CA LEU A 224 6.96 29.08 10.98
C LEU A 224 6.14 29.77 12.08
N GLY A 225 5.94 29.07 13.19
CA GLY A 225 5.10 29.52 14.32
C GLY A 225 3.59 29.31 14.10
N ARG A 226 3.17 28.77 12.95
CA ARG A 226 1.77 28.37 12.69
C ARG A 226 1.55 26.89 12.98
N MET A 227 2.57 26.08 12.72
CA MET A 227 2.54 24.63 12.89
C MET A 227 3.22 24.20 14.19
N GLY A 228 2.55 23.37 15.00
CA GLY A 228 3.12 22.81 16.22
C GLY A 228 3.82 21.48 16.02
N LYS A 229 4.88 21.23 16.79
CA LYS A 229 5.57 19.95 16.77
C LYS A 229 4.66 18.84 17.30
N GLY A 230 4.51 17.77 16.53
CA GLY A 230 3.59 16.67 16.78
C GLY A 230 2.16 16.92 16.29
N ASP A 231 1.85 18.13 15.83
CA ASP A 231 0.52 18.47 15.33
C ASP A 231 0.40 18.13 13.84
N LYS A 232 -0.77 17.60 13.45
CA LYS A 232 -1.14 17.26 12.08
C LYS A 232 -1.94 18.41 11.46
N TYR A 233 -1.68 18.70 10.18
CA TYR A 233 -2.36 19.74 9.43
C TYR A 233 -2.83 19.20 8.09
N ALA A 234 -4.02 19.63 7.64
CA ALA A 234 -4.52 19.42 6.29
C ALA A 234 -4.15 20.64 5.43
N LEU A 235 -3.61 20.38 4.24
CA LEU A 235 -3.23 21.40 3.28
C LEU A 235 -3.95 21.15 1.95
N SER A 236 -4.48 22.20 1.33
CA SER A 236 -5.06 22.13 -0.01
C SER A 236 -4.75 23.36 -0.85
N VAL A 237 -4.61 23.19 -2.17
CA VAL A 237 -4.52 24.30 -3.12
C VAL A 237 -5.05 23.88 -4.48
N TRP A 238 -5.74 24.79 -5.18
CA TRP A 238 -6.09 24.59 -6.57
C TRP A 238 -4.99 25.15 -7.45
N VAL A 239 -4.57 24.39 -8.46
CA VAL A 239 -3.54 24.79 -9.43
C VAL A 239 -4.01 24.62 -10.86
N ARG A 240 -3.53 25.46 -11.77
CA ARG A 240 -3.91 25.44 -13.19
C ARG A 240 -2.76 25.86 -14.10
N LEU A 241 -2.60 25.16 -15.21
CA LEU A 241 -1.72 25.58 -16.31
C LEU A 241 -2.47 26.47 -17.31
N GLY A 242 -1.74 27.31 -18.05
CA GLY A 242 -2.33 28.10 -19.13
C GLY A 242 -2.95 27.21 -20.23
N PRO A 243 -3.97 27.69 -20.97
CA PRO A 243 -4.60 26.89 -22.03
C PRO A 243 -3.64 26.52 -23.16
N ASP A 244 -2.60 27.32 -23.39
CA ASP A 244 -1.56 27.10 -24.40
C ASP A 244 -0.31 26.39 -23.82
N THR A 245 -0.34 26.01 -22.55
CA THR A 245 0.75 25.29 -21.89
C THR A 245 0.49 23.79 -22.00
N ALA A 246 1.49 23.01 -22.42
CA ALA A 246 1.38 21.56 -22.41
C ALA A 246 1.04 21.03 -21.01
N ALA A 247 0.33 19.91 -20.94
CA ALA A 247 0.07 19.25 -19.66
C ALA A 247 1.39 18.99 -18.91
N GLY A 248 1.37 19.21 -17.61
CA GLY A 248 2.54 19.09 -16.74
C GLY A 248 2.12 18.64 -15.35
N LYS A 249 3.09 18.33 -14.49
CA LYS A 249 2.82 17.85 -13.14
C LYS A 249 3.23 18.89 -12.09
N LEU A 250 2.34 19.15 -11.14
CA LEU A 250 2.56 20.05 -10.00
C LEU A 250 2.37 19.30 -8.68
N GLY A 251 3.22 19.59 -7.70
CA GLY A 251 3.17 19.03 -6.35
C GLY A 251 3.17 20.11 -5.26
N LEU A 252 2.83 19.70 -4.05
CA LEU A 252 2.83 20.54 -2.84
C LEU A 252 3.87 19.98 -1.87
N SER A 253 4.76 20.84 -1.38
CA SER A 253 5.94 20.44 -0.61
C SER A 253 6.15 21.36 0.60
N ILE A 254 6.87 20.85 1.59
CA ILE A 254 7.36 21.58 2.77
C ILE A 254 8.88 21.68 2.68
N GLU A 255 9.41 22.86 2.92
CA GLU A 255 10.82 23.09 3.25
C GLU A 255 10.90 23.35 4.75
N ARG A 256 11.69 22.55 5.46
CA ARG A 256 12.00 22.75 6.88
C ARG A 256 13.49 22.88 7.09
N HIS A 257 13.92 23.73 8.01
CA HIS A 257 15.32 23.74 8.45
C HIS A 257 15.41 23.33 9.92
N THR A 258 16.42 22.51 10.23
CA THR A 258 16.76 22.13 11.61
C THR A 258 18.21 22.48 11.85
N GLY A 259 18.47 23.43 12.76
CA GLY A 259 19.82 23.94 12.98
C GLY A 259 20.40 24.62 11.73
N GLY A 260 19.55 25.23 10.90
CA GLY A 260 19.92 25.80 9.61
C GLY A 260 20.20 24.79 8.48
N THR A 261 19.99 23.49 8.70
CA THR A 261 20.11 22.47 7.64
C THR A 261 18.77 22.24 6.96
N PRO A 262 18.62 22.48 5.65
CA PRO A 262 17.37 22.30 4.93
C PRO A 262 17.02 20.83 4.70
N SER A 263 15.72 20.54 4.75
CA SER A 263 15.09 19.27 4.33
C SER A 263 13.81 19.58 3.57
N TYR A 264 13.50 18.73 2.59
CA TYR A 264 12.38 18.92 1.66
C TYR A 264 11.46 17.69 1.70
N GLU A 265 10.19 17.91 1.98
CA GLU A 265 9.21 16.85 2.23
C GLU A 265 7.99 17.04 1.34
N ARG A 266 7.53 15.97 0.70
CA ARG A 266 6.41 16.02 -0.23
C ARG A 266 5.10 15.82 0.55
N VAL A 267 4.21 16.81 0.51
CA VAL A 267 2.84 16.69 1.05
C VAL A 267 1.93 16.04 0.02
N VAL A 268 2.07 16.44 -1.25
CA VAL A 268 1.32 15.89 -2.37
C VAL A 268 2.29 15.62 -3.51
N ALA A 269 2.45 14.34 -3.89
CA ALA A 269 3.25 13.95 -5.05
C ALA A 269 2.74 14.65 -6.32
N PRO A 270 3.61 14.96 -7.31
CA PRO A 270 3.20 15.67 -8.50
C PRO A 270 2.02 15.02 -9.23
N LYS A 271 0.91 15.75 -9.34
CA LYS A 271 -0.29 15.30 -10.06
C LYS A 271 -0.32 15.88 -11.46
N ASP A 272 -0.85 15.12 -12.41
CA ASP A 272 -1.11 15.61 -13.76
C ASP A 272 -2.10 16.79 -13.74
N VAL A 273 -1.70 17.91 -14.33
CA VAL A 273 -2.51 19.12 -14.50
C VAL A 273 -2.71 19.34 -16.00
N PRO A 274 -3.89 19.01 -16.54
CA PRO A 274 -4.21 19.25 -17.93
C PRO A 274 -4.20 20.75 -18.27
N ALA A 275 -3.86 21.06 -19.53
CA ALA A 275 -3.89 22.42 -20.04
C ALA A 275 -5.25 23.08 -19.78
N GLY A 276 -5.23 24.25 -19.14
CA GLY A 276 -6.42 25.06 -18.90
C GLY A 276 -7.42 24.52 -17.87
N GLN A 277 -7.11 23.44 -17.14
CA GLN A 277 -7.98 22.88 -16.09
C GLN A 277 -7.42 23.15 -14.69
N TRP A 278 -8.34 23.36 -13.75
CA TRP A 278 -8.02 23.44 -12.32
C TRP A 278 -7.95 22.03 -11.72
N VAL A 279 -6.88 21.77 -10.96
CA VAL A 279 -6.66 20.50 -10.25
C VAL A 279 -6.34 20.81 -8.80
N GLN A 280 -6.97 20.10 -7.86
CA GLN A 280 -6.70 20.26 -6.44
C GLN A 280 -5.53 19.36 -6.00
N LEU A 281 -4.53 19.97 -5.39
CA LEU A 281 -3.52 19.29 -4.59
C LEU A 281 -3.99 19.32 -3.14
N SER A 282 -4.13 18.16 -2.51
CA SER A 282 -4.58 18.05 -1.12
C SER A 282 -3.90 16.88 -0.42
N GLY A 283 -3.47 17.09 0.82
CA GLY A 283 -2.77 16.11 1.66
C GLY A 283 -2.64 16.57 3.11
N THR A 284 -2.00 15.76 3.95
CA THR A 284 -1.75 16.09 5.36
C THR A 284 -0.26 16.08 5.69
N TYR A 285 0.15 16.86 6.69
CA TYR A 285 1.54 16.91 7.17
C TYR A 285 1.59 17.00 8.69
N THR A 286 2.51 16.24 9.30
CA THR A 286 2.81 16.29 10.74
C THR A 286 4.21 16.85 10.95
N LEU A 287 4.34 17.95 11.70
CA LEU A 287 5.65 18.54 11.98
C LEU A 287 6.36 17.74 13.09
N ALA A 288 7.30 16.87 12.74
CA ALA A 288 7.98 15.98 13.71
C ALA A 288 9.29 16.56 14.31
N TYR A 289 9.69 17.74 13.88
CA TYR A 289 11.00 18.32 14.16
C TYR A 289 10.88 19.66 14.86
N ASP A 290 11.86 19.97 15.70
CA ASP A 290 12.12 21.36 16.07
C ASP A 290 12.75 22.04 14.84
N VAL A 291 12.18 23.18 14.44
CA VAL A 291 12.54 23.85 13.18
C VAL A 291 12.85 25.32 13.42
N ASP A 292 13.85 25.83 12.69
CA ASP A 292 14.17 27.27 12.64
C ASP A 292 13.68 27.94 11.35
N PHE A 293 13.23 27.16 10.37
CA PHE A 293 12.51 27.62 9.19
C PHE A 293 11.45 26.60 8.79
N LEU A 294 10.29 27.07 8.33
CA LEU A 294 9.23 26.22 7.82
C LEU A 294 8.42 26.95 6.75
N SER A 295 8.33 26.37 5.56
CA SER A 295 7.65 26.97 4.42
C SER A 295 6.92 25.93 3.59
N VAL A 296 5.70 26.26 3.17
CA VAL A 296 4.93 25.50 2.17
C VAL A 296 5.26 26.06 0.79
N TYR A 297 5.48 25.22 -0.22
CA TYR A 297 5.71 25.68 -1.58
C TYR A 297 5.13 24.74 -2.65
N ILE A 298 4.89 25.29 -3.84
CA ILE A 298 4.40 24.55 -5.01
C ILE A 298 5.52 24.46 -6.04
N GLU A 299 5.75 23.27 -6.56
CA GLU A 299 6.79 23.00 -7.55
C GLU A 299 6.29 22.11 -8.68
N SER A 300 7.00 22.12 -9.81
CA SER A 300 6.75 21.17 -10.89
C SER A 300 7.68 19.98 -10.78
N ASP A 301 7.22 18.83 -11.25
CA ASP A 301 8.06 17.63 -11.36
C ASP A 301 9.24 17.88 -12.30
N THR A 302 8.94 18.45 -13.46
CA THR A 302 9.90 18.87 -14.48
C THR A 302 9.45 20.18 -15.13
N GLY A 303 10.35 20.82 -15.88
CA GLY A 303 10.03 22.03 -16.68
C GLY A 303 9.87 23.30 -15.86
N THR A 304 9.68 24.42 -16.56
CA THR A 304 9.63 25.79 -16.01
C THR A 304 8.40 26.56 -16.47
N PHE A 305 7.33 25.84 -16.82
CA PHE A 305 6.09 26.44 -17.31
C PHE A 305 5.43 27.33 -16.25
N PRO A 306 4.73 28.41 -16.69
CA PRO A 306 3.94 29.23 -15.80
C PRO A 306 2.68 28.50 -15.33
N PHE A 307 2.19 28.85 -14.15
CA PHE A 307 0.96 28.27 -13.59
C PHE A 307 0.25 29.27 -12.70
N HIS A 308 -0.99 28.95 -12.33
CA HIS A 308 -1.80 29.70 -11.39
C HIS A 308 -2.08 28.84 -10.15
N LEU A 309 -2.21 29.47 -8.99
CA LEU A 309 -2.74 28.87 -7.78
C LEU A 309 -3.86 29.72 -7.17
N ASP A 310 -4.81 29.05 -6.53
CA ASP A 310 -5.96 29.67 -5.90
C ASP A 310 -6.49 28.82 -4.73
N ASP A 311 -7.32 29.40 -3.88
CA ASP A 311 -8.02 28.74 -2.76
C ASP A 311 -7.09 27.87 -1.88
N PHE A 312 -5.94 28.40 -1.47
CA PHE A 312 -5.04 27.70 -0.54
C PHE A 312 -5.68 27.60 0.84
N THR A 313 -5.55 26.44 1.50
CA THR A 313 -5.87 26.27 2.92
C THR A 313 -4.79 25.49 3.66
N LEU A 314 -4.54 25.86 4.91
CA LEU A 314 -3.79 25.10 5.90
C LEU A 314 -4.59 25.10 7.21
N THR A 315 -4.98 23.92 7.68
CA THR A 315 -5.88 23.77 8.85
C THR A 315 -5.34 22.73 9.81
N TYR A 316 -5.30 23.04 11.11
CA TYR A 316 -4.96 22.08 12.15
C TYR A 316 -5.99 20.95 12.22
N VAL A 317 -5.53 19.71 12.29
CA VAL A 317 -6.36 18.52 12.45
C VAL A 317 -6.26 18.08 13.90
N GLU A 318 -7.33 18.35 14.67
CA GLU A 318 -7.39 17.92 16.05
C GLU A 318 -7.37 16.38 16.13
N PRO A 319 -6.37 15.78 16.81
CA PRO A 319 -6.25 14.34 16.88
C PRO A 319 -7.32 13.74 17.79
N LYS A 320 -7.90 12.63 17.37
CA LYS A 320 -8.77 11.84 18.24
C LYS A 320 -7.92 11.18 19.34
N PRO A 321 -8.35 11.25 20.62
CA PRO A 321 -7.63 10.55 21.69
C PRO A 321 -7.60 9.04 21.48
N ILE A 322 -6.51 8.40 21.92
CA ILE A 322 -6.41 6.94 21.93
C ILE A 322 -7.42 6.30 22.89
N GLN A 323 -7.81 5.07 22.61
CA GLN A 323 -8.70 4.30 23.48
C GLN A 323 -7.94 3.67 24.66
N THR A 324 -7.69 4.46 25.71
CA THR A 324 -6.88 4.06 26.87
C THR A 324 -7.41 2.83 27.63
N GLY A 325 -8.71 2.56 27.56
CA GLY A 325 -9.37 1.41 28.21
C GLY A 325 -9.24 0.07 27.48
N LEU A 326 -8.63 0.03 26.30
CA LEU A 326 -8.36 -1.23 25.58
C LEU A 326 -7.28 -2.08 26.28
N PRO A 327 -7.35 -3.41 26.25
CA PRO A 327 -6.20 -4.26 26.58
C PRO A 327 -4.97 -3.91 25.72
N SER A 328 -3.79 -3.93 26.33
CA SER A 328 -2.55 -3.65 25.61
C SER A 328 -2.11 -4.90 24.83
N LEU A 329 -1.74 -4.75 23.55
CA LEU A 329 -1.44 -5.91 22.69
C LEU A 329 -0.30 -6.76 23.27
N LYS A 330 0.75 -6.11 23.77
CA LYS A 330 1.89 -6.73 24.46
C LYS A 330 1.54 -7.61 25.66
N ASP A 331 0.38 -7.41 26.29
CA ASP A 331 -0.07 -8.17 27.46
C ASP A 331 -0.97 -9.36 27.07
N GLU A 332 -1.46 -9.39 25.82
CA GLU A 332 -2.43 -10.36 25.30
C GLU A 332 -1.79 -11.45 24.41
N VAL A 333 -0.46 -11.42 24.28
CA VAL A 333 0.33 -12.36 23.48
C VAL A 333 1.56 -12.89 24.27
N PRO A 334 2.02 -14.11 23.99
CA PRO A 334 3.11 -14.75 24.75
C PRO A 334 4.54 -14.44 24.24
N PHE A 335 4.68 -13.53 23.27
CA PHE A 335 5.93 -13.13 22.63
C PHE A 335 6.08 -11.59 22.66
N THR A 336 7.24 -11.06 22.27
CA THR A 336 7.39 -9.61 22.10
C THR A 336 6.41 -9.12 21.03
N MET A 337 5.61 -8.11 21.36
CA MET A 337 4.73 -7.46 20.40
C MET A 337 5.40 -6.18 19.92
N GLY A 338 5.87 -6.22 18.67
CA GLY A 338 6.62 -5.13 18.06
C GLY A 338 5.78 -4.23 17.15
N SER A 339 6.26 -3.01 16.92
CA SER A 339 5.77 -2.14 15.85
C SER A 339 6.95 -1.45 15.13
N ALA A 340 6.88 -1.33 13.81
CA ALA A 340 7.75 -0.41 13.10
C ALA A 340 7.32 1.04 13.35
N PHE A 341 8.27 1.95 13.42
CA PHE A 341 8.00 3.36 13.72
C PHE A 341 9.06 4.27 13.11
N THR A 342 8.66 5.52 12.96
CA THR A 342 9.45 6.66 12.49
C THR A 342 9.29 7.81 13.49
N ARG A 343 9.99 8.92 13.26
CA ARG A 343 9.98 10.05 14.19
C ARG A 343 8.59 10.63 14.47
N PRO A 344 7.73 10.93 13.47
CA PRO A 344 6.36 11.41 13.73
C PRO A 344 5.58 10.54 14.72
N ASP A 345 5.76 9.22 14.65
CA ASP A 345 5.00 8.22 15.41
C ASP A 345 5.31 8.27 16.91
N THR A 346 6.46 8.85 17.29
CA THR A 346 6.87 9.01 18.70
C THR A 346 6.17 10.17 19.42
N LEU A 347 5.41 10.99 18.71
CA LEU A 347 4.84 12.25 19.21
C LEU A 347 3.33 12.13 19.45
N GLY A 348 2.81 13.01 20.32
CA GLY A 348 1.38 13.19 20.51
C GLY A 348 0.63 11.91 20.83
N VAL A 349 -0.52 11.71 20.17
CA VAL A 349 -1.37 10.53 20.35
C VAL A 349 -0.78 9.25 19.75
N HIS A 350 0.08 9.34 18.72
CA HIS A 350 0.78 8.18 18.16
C HIS A 350 1.77 7.59 19.17
N GLY A 351 2.58 8.45 19.81
CA GLY A 351 3.54 8.00 20.82
C GLY A 351 2.85 7.35 22.02
N GLN A 352 1.67 7.85 22.39
CA GLN A 352 0.84 7.24 23.42
C GLN A 352 0.31 5.85 23.01
N LEU A 353 -0.12 5.69 21.75
CA LEU A 353 -0.56 4.40 21.21
C LEU A 353 0.59 3.39 21.21
N LEU A 354 1.76 3.79 20.70
CA LEU A 354 2.97 2.96 20.66
C LEU A 354 3.36 2.47 22.05
N ALA A 355 3.51 3.39 23.01
CA ALA A 355 3.85 3.06 24.40
C ALA A 355 2.81 2.17 25.09
N LYS A 356 1.53 2.36 24.76
CA LYS A 356 0.43 1.57 25.31
C LYS A 356 0.47 0.13 24.80
N HIS A 357 0.61 -0.10 23.51
CA HIS A 357 0.34 -1.41 22.92
C HIS A 357 1.58 -2.28 22.68
N PHE A 358 2.78 -1.70 22.54
CA PHE A 358 3.97 -2.43 22.10
C PHE A 358 5.09 -2.42 23.14
N ASN A 359 5.96 -3.43 23.08
CA ASN A 359 7.17 -3.57 23.91
C ASN A 359 8.43 -3.91 23.08
N GLY A 360 8.31 -3.95 21.76
CA GLY A 360 9.42 -3.94 20.82
C GLY A 360 9.20 -2.91 19.71
N VAL A 361 10.27 -2.38 19.14
CA VAL A 361 10.20 -1.43 18.02
C VAL A 361 11.31 -1.64 16.99
N THR A 362 11.02 -1.25 15.75
CA THR A 362 11.97 -1.27 14.62
C THR A 362 11.94 0.08 13.91
N PRO A 363 13.03 0.87 13.90
CA PRO A 363 13.11 2.06 13.03
C PRO A 363 12.87 1.68 11.57
N GLY A 364 11.86 2.27 10.94
CA GLY A 364 11.40 1.85 9.61
C GLY A 364 12.40 2.13 8.49
N ASN A 365 13.17 3.22 8.59
CA ASN A 365 14.14 3.63 7.57
C ASN A 365 15.45 4.19 8.13
N GLU A 366 15.43 4.74 9.35
CA GLU A 366 16.46 5.61 9.91
C GLU A 366 17.77 4.86 10.27
N LEU A 367 17.76 3.53 10.20
CA LEU A 367 18.93 2.67 10.38
C LEU A 367 19.35 1.92 9.10
N LYS A 368 18.71 2.20 7.95
CA LYS A 368 19.15 1.70 6.64
C LYS A 368 20.40 2.45 6.17
N TRP A 369 21.10 1.89 5.18
CA TRP A 369 22.40 2.41 4.77
C TRP A 369 22.30 3.83 4.19
N ASP A 370 21.34 4.10 3.32
CA ASP A 370 21.16 5.44 2.73
C ASP A 370 20.87 6.54 3.77
N ALA A 371 20.15 6.20 4.84
CA ALA A 371 19.84 7.08 5.95
C ALA A 371 21.02 7.31 6.91
N THR A 372 21.93 6.33 7.03
CA THR A 372 23.03 6.37 8.01
C THR A 372 24.38 6.73 7.42
N GLU A 373 24.60 6.48 6.13
CA GLU A 373 25.84 6.81 5.42
C GLU A 373 25.58 7.19 3.95
N PRO A 374 24.96 8.37 3.70
CA PRO A 374 24.59 8.82 2.36
C PRO A 374 25.80 9.02 1.42
N ARG A 375 26.99 9.32 1.96
CA ARG A 375 28.26 9.40 1.22
C ARG A 375 29.36 8.66 1.96
N GLU A 376 30.37 8.19 1.23
CA GLU A 376 31.48 7.39 1.78
C GLU A 376 32.15 8.10 2.98
N GLY A 377 31.96 7.54 4.18
CA GLY A 377 32.54 8.07 5.43
C GLY A 377 31.78 9.23 6.09
N GLU A 378 30.73 9.76 5.44
CA GLU A 378 29.85 10.79 6.00
C GLU A 378 28.64 10.13 6.67
N PHE A 379 28.75 9.84 7.97
CA PHE A 379 27.66 9.22 8.73
C PHE A 379 26.67 10.24 9.29
N THR A 380 25.39 9.89 9.23
CA THR A 380 24.26 10.64 9.79
C THR A 380 23.54 9.78 10.84
N PHE A 381 23.47 10.25 12.08
CA PHE A 381 22.87 9.48 13.19
C PHE A 381 21.69 10.17 13.87
N THR A 382 21.38 11.42 13.53
CA THR A 382 20.41 12.26 14.27
C THR A 382 19.06 11.58 14.48
N ASP A 383 18.46 10.99 13.43
CA ASP A 383 17.15 10.35 13.54
C ASP A 383 17.23 8.94 14.15
N GLY A 384 18.27 8.17 13.80
CA GLY A 384 18.52 6.87 14.41
C GLY A 384 18.75 6.96 15.93
N ASP A 385 19.56 7.94 16.38
CA ASP A 385 19.80 8.22 17.79
C ASP A 385 18.50 8.59 18.50
N TYR A 386 17.70 9.49 17.91
CA TYR A 386 16.43 9.91 18.50
C TYR A 386 15.47 8.74 18.73
N LEU A 387 15.31 7.87 17.73
CA LEU A 387 14.42 6.70 17.85
C LEU A 387 14.94 5.68 18.85
N VAL A 388 16.25 5.43 18.87
CA VAL A 388 16.88 4.52 19.84
C VAL A 388 16.78 5.08 21.26
N ASP A 389 16.97 6.39 21.45
CA ASP A 389 16.78 7.08 22.72
C ASP A 389 15.33 6.96 23.22
N TRP A 390 14.35 7.31 22.37
CA TRP A 390 12.94 7.22 22.71
C TRP A 390 12.55 5.79 23.12
N ALA A 391 12.97 4.78 22.35
CA ALA A 391 12.67 3.39 22.65
C ALA A 391 13.34 2.91 23.95
N THR A 392 14.57 3.36 24.22
CA THR A 392 15.30 3.07 25.47
C THR A 392 14.56 3.67 26.66
N GLU A 393 14.12 4.92 26.57
CA GLU A 393 13.37 5.62 27.62
C GLU A 393 12.03 4.94 27.95
N HIS A 394 11.40 4.32 26.96
CA HIS A 394 10.15 3.57 27.13
C HIS A 394 10.37 2.08 27.47
N GLY A 395 11.62 1.64 27.67
CA GLY A 395 11.95 0.27 28.03
C GLY A 395 11.59 -0.76 26.96
N MET A 396 11.63 -0.37 25.69
CA MET A 396 11.28 -1.24 24.56
C MET A 396 12.50 -1.96 24.00
N THR A 397 12.31 -3.19 23.50
CA THR A 397 13.35 -3.92 22.78
C THR A 397 13.49 -3.36 21.37
N ILE A 398 14.72 -3.05 20.94
CA ILE A 398 14.96 -2.45 19.62
C ILE A 398 15.52 -3.51 18.67
N ARG A 399 14.92 -3.60 17.48
CA ARG A 399 15.47 -4.31 16.32
C ARG A 399 16.10 -3.30 15.37
N GLY A 400 17.39 -3.44 15.08
CA GLY A 400 18.10 -2.63 14.09
C GLY A 400 17.86 -3.18 12.69
N HIS A 401 17.34 -2.33 11.81
CA HIS A 401 16.94 -2.71 10.46
C HIS A 401 17.41 -1.63 9.46
N THR A 402 18.34 -1.91 8.54
CA THR A 402 19.14 -3.14 8.36
C THR A 402 20.55 -2.78 7.88
N LEU A 403 21.51 -3.67 8.14
CA LEU A 403 22.94 -3.40 7.88
C LEU A 403 23.36 -3.62 6.42
N ALA A 404 22.71 -4.53 5.68
CA ALA A 404 23.00 -4.76 4.26
C ALA A 404 21.74 -5.21 3.51
N TRP A 405 21.33 -4.41 2.53
CA TRP A 405 20.16 -4.68 1.70
C TRP A 405 20.45 -4.32 0.25
N HIS A 406 19.71 -4.91 -0.69
CA HIS A 406 19.87 -4.59 -2.10
C HIS A 406 19.15 -3.29 -2.50
N SER A 407 18.20 -2.84 -1.68
CA SER A 407 17.51 -1.55 -1.78
C SER A 407 18.05 -0.59 -0.71
N GLN A 408 17.72 0.70 -0.84
CA GLN A 408 18.08 1.78 0.11
C GLN A 408 19.56 1.73 0.54
N THR A 409 20.43 1.39 -0.41
CA THR A 409 21.89 1.42 -0.30
C THR A 409 22.41 2.40 -1.35
N PRO A 410 23.19 3.43 -0.98
CA PRO A 410 23.67 4.42 -1.92
C PRO A 410 24.52 3.81 -3.05
N ASP A 411 24.38 4.35 -4.26
CA ASP A 411 25.10 3.83 -5.44
C ASP A 411 26.62 3.81 -5.26
N TRP A 412 27.19 4.79 -4.55
CA TRP A 412 28.64 4.91 -4.31
C TRP A 412 29.25 3.65 -3.68
N VAL A 413 28.46 2.88 -2.92
CA VAL A 413 28.89 1.63 -2.28
C VAL A 413 29.44 0.65 -3.32
N PHE A 414 28.81 0.59 -4.49
CA PHE A 414 29.14 -0.35 -5.56
C PHE A 414 30.01 0.26 -6.66
N ASP A 415 30.13 1.59 -6.72
CA ASP A 415 30.87 2.27 -7.77
C ASP A 415 32.34 1.85 -7.80
N ASN A 416 32.77 1.32 -8.97
CA ASN A 416 34.10 0.80 -9.26
C ASN A 416 34.64 -0.19 -8.20
N ALA A 417 33.74 -0.87 -7.48
CA ALA A 417 34.12 -1.74 -6.38
C ALA A 417 34.62 -3.10 -6.90
N THR A 418 35.86 -3.46 -6.56
CA THR A 418 36.25 -4.88 -6.54
C THR A 418 35.59 -5.56 -5.34
N LYS A 419 35.62 -6.89 -5.31
CA LYS A 419 35.17 -7.66 -4.14
C LYS A 419 35.82 -7.16 -2.85
N GLU A 420 37.12 -6.94 -2.84
CA GLU A 420 37.86 -6.49 -1.65
C GLU A 420 37.40 -5.11 -1.20
N VAL A 421 37.21 -4.17 -2.13
CA VAL A 421 36.72 -2.83 -1.84
C VAL A 421 35.30 -2.87 -1.28
N LEU A 422 34.42 -3.65 -1.88
CA LEU A 422 33.03 -3.77 -1.42
C LEU A 422 32.95 -4.35 0.00
N LEU A 423 33.73 -5.40 0.28
CA LEU A 423 33.79 -6.01 1.61
C LEU A 423 34.40 -5.07 2.66
N GLN A 424 35.38 -4.24 2.29
CA GLN A 424 35.94 -3.21 3.19
C GLN A 424 34.92 -2.12 3.52
N ARG A 425 34.15 -1.65 2.52
CA ARG A 425 33.06 -0.69 2.72
C ARG A 425 31.99 -1.25 3.66
N LEU A 426 31.57 -2.50 3.41
CA LEU A 426 30.63 -3.24 4.26
C LEU A 426 31.14 -3.41 5.70
N GLU A 427 32.38 -3.87 5.87
CA GLU A 427 32.97 -4.03 7.20
C GLU A 427 33.01 -2.70 7.96
N ARG A 428 33.42 -1.60 7.32
CA ARG A 428 33.44 -0.27 7.94
C ARG A 428 32.05 0.18 8.36
N HIS A 429 31.06 0.05 7.48
CA HIS A 429 29.67 0.43 7.76
C HIS A 429 29.09 -0.36 8.93
N VAL A 430 29.10 -1.69 8.83
CA VAL A 430 28.58 -2.61 9.86
C VAL A 430 29.26 -2.35 11.20
N ARG A 431 30.59 -2.25 11.22
CA ARG A 431 31.33 -2.01 12.47
C ARG A 431 30.96 -0.68 13.11
N THR A 432 30.75 0.36 12.30
CA THR A 432 30.39 1.70 12.80
C THR A 432 29.01 1.69 13.45
N LEU A 433 27.98 1.19 12.76
CA LEU A 433 26.60 1.17 13.27
C LEU A 433 26.48 0.27 14.51
N VAL A 434 26.97 -0.98 14.43
CA VAL A 434 26.82 -1.94 15.53
C VAL A 434 27.61 -1.50 16.76
N THR A 435 28.81 -0.91 16.59
CA THR A 435 29.57 -0.36 17.73
C THR A 435 28.86 0.82 18.37
N ARG A 436 28.26 1.72 17.57
CA ARG A 436 27.55 2.90 18.07
C ARG A 436 26.40 2.53 18.99
N TYR A 437 25.61 1.53 18.59
CA TYR A 437 24.39 1.11 19.31
C TYR A 437 24.58 -0.12 20.21
N LYS A 438 25.84 -0.49 20.47
CA LYS A 438 26.21 -1.65 21.30
C LYS A 438 25.49 -1.64 22.65
N GLY A 439 24.82 -2.75 22.96
CA GLY A 439 24.05 -2.91 24.20
C GLY A 439 22.74 -2.12 24.27
N ARG A 440 22.39 -1.33 23.25
CA ARG A 440 21.12 -0.59 23.14
C ARG A 440 20.17 -1.24 22.13
N ILE A 441 20.73 -1.75 21.03
CA ILE A 441 19.98 -2.55 20.04
C ILE A 441 20.24 -4.03 20.31
N ALA A 442 19.18 -4.79 20.59
CA ALA A 442 19.27 -6.18 21.02
C ALA A 442 19.30 -7.18 19.85
N VAL A 443 18.76 -6.79 18.70
CA VAL A 443 18.61 -7.65 17.51
C VAL A 443 18.99 -6.83 16.28
N TRP A 444 19.72 -7.43 15.34
CA TRP A 444 20.01 -6.81 14.04
C TRP A 444 19.56 -7.71 12.90
N ASP A 445 18.81 -7.14 11.96
CA ASP A 445 18.68 -7.69 10.62
C ASP A 445 20.00 -7.38 9.89
N VAL A 446 20.90 -8.36 9.83
CA VAL A 446 22.27 -8.17 9.32
C VAL A 446 22.28 -8.14 7.80
N VAL A 447 21.50 -9.02 7.17
CA VAL A 447 21.23 -8.98 5.73
C VAL A 447 19.75 -9.11 5.49
N ASN A 448 19.24 -8.33 4.54
CA ASN A 448 17.82 -8.29 4.19
C ASN A 448 17.61 -8.75 2.74
N GLU A 449 16.61 -9.60 2.52
CA GLU A 449 16.06 -9.97 1.20
C GLU A 449 17.10 -10.51 0.22
N VAL A 450 17.89 -11.48 0.67
CA VAL A 450 18.98 -12.08 -0.10
C VAL A 450 18.52 -13.24 -0.99
N VAL A 451 17.27 -13.68 -0.85
CA VAL A 451 16.67 -14.78 -1.61
C VAL A 451 15.84 -14.25 -2.79
N ASP A 452 15.96 -14.93 -3.92
CA ASP A 452 15.08 -14.82 -5.09
C ASP A 452 14.79 -16.23 -5.59
N GLU A 453 13.58 -16.70 -5.31
CA GLU A 453 13.09 -18.04 -5.63
C GLU A 453 13.03 -18.34 -7.15
N ASN A 454 13.12 -17.31 -7.99
CA ASN A 454 13.16 -17.46 -9.44
C ASN A 454 14.56 -17.79 -9.97
N GLN A 455 15.61 -17.68 -9.14
CA GLN A 455 16.96 -18.03 -9.51
C GLN A 455 17.22 -19.53 -9.30
N PRO A 456 18.01 -20.20 -10.17
CA PRO A 456 18.30 -21.63 -10.03
C PRO A 456 18.94 -22.02 -8.69
N ASP A 457 19.75 -21.13 -8.11
CA ASP A 457 20.38 -21.29 -6.79
C ASP A 457 19.56 -20.68 -5.64
N GLY A 458 18.46 -19.99 -5.95
CA GLY A 458 17.60 -19.30 -4.99
C GLY A 458 18.16 -17.98 -4.46
N LEU A 459 19.26 -17.44 -5.02
CA LEU A 459 19.94 -16.26 -4.50
C LEU A 459 19.71 -15.04 -5.37
N ARG A 460 19.34 -13.91 -4.75
CA ARG A 460 19.08 -12.65 -5.47
C ARG A 460 20.33 -12.15 -6.20
N ARG A 461 20.16 -11.77 -7.47
CA ARG A 461 21.20 -11.14 -8.30
C ARG A 461 21.33 -9.65 -7.99
N SER A 462 21.71 -9.33 -6.75
CA SER A 462 22.04 -7.96 -6.33
C SER A 462 23.50 -7.64 -6.65
N LYS A 463 23.85 -6.35 -6.74
CA LYS A 463 25.26 -5.92 -6.88
C LYS A 463 26.15 -6.51 -5.79
N TRP A 464 25.62 -6.73 -4.57
CA TRP A 464 26.31 -7.45 -3.50
C TRP A 464 26.73 -8.86 -3.91
N TYR A 465 25.78 -9.65 -4.41
CA TYR A 465 26.03 -11.03 -4.81
C TYR A 465 26.87 -11.13 -6.09
N GLU A 466 26.62 -10.26 -7.07
CA GLU A 466 27.38 -10.25 -8.33
C GLU A 466 28.86 -9.94 -8.14
N ILE A 467 29.19 -9.01 -7.22
CA ILE A 467 30.56 -8.59 -6.96
C ILE A 467 31.26 -9.52 -5.95
N ALA A 468 30.58 -9.92 -4.86
CA ALA A 468 31.21 -10.61 -3.74
C ALA A 468 30.71 -12.05 -3.49
N GLY A 469 29.70 -12.53 -4.20
CA GLY A 469 29.06 -13.82 -3.94
C GLY A 469 28.45 -13.86 -2.53
N LEU A 470 28.57 -14.99 -1.82
CA LEU A 470 28.10 -15.10 -0.42
C LEU A 470 29.04 -14.45 0.61
N ASP A 471 30.21 -13.94 0.20
CA ASP A 471 31.19 -13.41 1.16
C ASP A 471 30.75 -12.10 1.81
N PHE A 472 29.84 -11.34 1.20
CA PHE A 472 29.26 -10.16 1.85
C PHE A 472 28.42 -10.57 3.07
N ILE A 473 27.63 -11.65 2.97
CA ILE A 473 26.84 -12.17 4.09
C ILE A 473 27.78 -12.63 5.20
N ARG A 474 28.77 -13.46 4.88
CA ARG A 474 29.76 -13.94 5.86
C ARG A 474 30.48 -12.79 6.56
N THR A 475 30.86 -11.77 5.80
CA THR A 475 31.56 -10.59 6.32
C THR A 475 30.66 -9.77 7.24
N ALA A 476 29.43 -9.47 6.83
CA ALA A 476 28.49 -8.69 7.64
C ALA A 476 28.22 -9.36 9.00
N PHE A 477 27.92 -10.66 9.02
CA PHE A 477 27.67 -11.40 10.25
C PHE A 477 28.90 -11.48 11.15
N ARG A 478 30.08 -11.78 10.59
CA ARG A 478 31.33 -11.80 11.35
C ARG A 478 31.59 -10.45 12.02
N VAL A 479 31.50 -9.36 11.26
CA VAL A 479 31.82 -8.01 11.77
C VAL A 479 30.77 -7.54 12.78
N ALA A 480 29.48 -7.82 12.54
CA ALA A 480 28.43 -7.52 13.51
C ALA A 480 28.68 -8.25 14.85
N HIS A 481 29.00 -9.54 14.80
CA HIS A 481 29.32 -10.33 15.99
C HIS A 481 30.58 -9.83 16.72
N GLU A 482 31.63 -9.45 15.97
CA GLU A 482 32.84 -8.85 16.56
C GLU A 482 32.55 -7.52 17.28
N ALA A 483 31.68 -6.68 16.69
CA ALA A 483 31.33 -5.37 17.24
C ALA A 483 30.47 -5.48 18.51
N ASP A 484 29.42 -6.31 18.46
CA ASP A 484 28.57 -6.61 19.62
C ASP A 484 28.21 -8.11 19.71
N PRO A 485 29.00 -8.91 20.46
CA PRO A 485 28.71 -10.33 20.64
C PRO A 485 27.43 -10.63 21.43
N ALA A 486 26.81 -9.63 22.05
CA ALA A 486 25.58 -9.80 22.84
C ALA A 486 24.30 -9.56 22.01
N ALA A 487 24.40 -8.87 20.87
CA ALA A 487 23.27 -8.66 19.97
C ALA A 487 22.98 -9.93 19.17
N LYS A 488 21.69 -10.25 18.98
CA LYS A 488 21.27 -11.39 18.16
C LYS A 488 21.26 -11.01 16.68
N LEU A 489 21.82 -11.86 15.83
CA LEU A 489 22.03 -11.57 14.41
C LEU A 489 21.09 -12.39 13.51
N PHE A 490 20.33 -11.70 12.66
CA PHE A 490 19.25 -12.27 11.85
C PHE A 490 19.48 -12.13 10.35
N ILE A 491 19.07 -13.15 9.59
CA ILE A 491 18.74 -13.02 8.15
C ILE A 491 17.23 -12.75 8.07
N ASN A 492 16.82 -11.68 7.40
CA ASN A 492 15.41 -11.28 7.26
C ASN A 492 14.97 -11.31 5.78
N ASP A 493 13.78 -11.83 5.48
CA ASP A 493 13.28 -11.91 4.09
C ASP A 493 11.73 -11.95 4.04
N TYR A 494 11.14 -11.48 2.93
CA TYR A 494 9.69 -11.56 2.65
C TYR A 494 9.32 -12.86 1.95
N ASN A 495 8.03 -13.18 1.83
CA ASN A 495 7.51 -14.35 1.11
C ASN A 495 8.06 -15.71 1.60
N THR A 496 8.65 -15.76 2.80
CA THR A 496 9.22 -16.98 3.38
C THR A 496 8.17 -18.03 3.77
N GLU A 497 6.92 -17.63 3.81
CA GLU A 497 5.72 -18.44 3.90
C GLU A 497 5.44 -19.21 2.59
N LEU A 498 5.93 -18.73 1.44
CA LEU A 498 5.79 -19.43 0.16
C LEU A 498 6.79 -20.61 0.07
N PRO A 499 6.35 -21.82 -0.30
CA PRO A 499 7.19 -23.03 -0.22
C PRO A 499 8.55 -22.97 -0.93
N ARG A 500 8.63 -22.34 -2.12
CA ARG A 500 9.89 -22.26 -2.88
C ARG A 500 10.90 -21.32 -2.23
N LYS A 501 10.45 -20.13 -1.86
CA LYS A 501 11.30 -19.15 -1.17
C LYS A 501 11.69 -19.62 0.23
N ARG A 502 10.77 -20.27 0.95
CA ARG A 502 11.05 -21.00 2.21
C ARG A 502 12.25 -21.92 2.08
N GLU A 503 12.26 -22.80 1.07
CA GLU A 503 13.34 -23.77 0.91
C GLU A 503 14.64 -23.19 0.39
N ALA A 504 14.59 -22.13 -0.40
CA ALA A 504 15.79 -21.39 -0.77
C ALA A 504 16.45 -20.76 0.47
N LEU A 505 15.66 -20.07 1.30
CA LEU A 505 16.14 -19.48 2.55
C LEU A 505 16.64 -20.53 3.53
N TYR A 506 15.90 -21.63 3.73
CA TYR A 506 16.30 -22.72 4.63
C TYR A 506 17.66 -23.31 4.22
N ARG A 507 17.87 -23.56 2.92
CA ARG A 507 19.15 -24.07 2.39
C ARG A 507 20.30 -23.09 2.63
N LEU A 508 20.09 -21.81 2.35
CA LEU A 508 21.08 -20.76 2.58
C LEU A 508 21.46 -20.66 4.06
N VAL A 509 20.46 -20.53 4.94
CA VAL A 509 20.68 -20.41 6.39
C VAL A 509 21.40 -21.65 6.93
N LYS A 510 20.96 -22.85 6.53
CA LYS A 510 21.62 -24.09 6.92
C LYS A 510 23.09 -24.12 6.47
N GLN A 511 23.36 -23.76 5.22
CA GLN A 511 24.72 -23.71 4.67
C GLN A 511 25.60 -22.76 5.50
N LEU A 512 25.17 -21.52 5.73
CA LEU A 512 25.95 -20.53 6.47
C LEU A 512 26.19 -20.98 7.92
N LYS A 513 25.21 -21.64 8.54
CA LYS A 513 25.38 -22.19 9.89
C LYS A 513 26.36 -23.35 9.94
N ASP A 514 26.32 -24.25 8.95
CA ASP A 514 27.29 -25.35 8.81
C ASP A 514 28.72 -24.80 8.57
N GLU A 515 28.85 -23.64 7.94
CA GLU A 515 30.11 -22.91 7.74
C GLU A 515 30.58 -22.13 8.99
N GLY A 516 29.78 -22.08 10.06
CA GLY A 516 30.13 -21.40 11.31
C GLY A 516 29.88 -19.88 11.32
N VAL A 517 29.05 -19.37 10.39
CA VAL A 517 28.60 -17.96 10.42
C VAL A 517 27.73 -17.75 11.67
N PRO A 518 27.94 -16.67 12.45
CA PRO A 518 27.22 -16.44 13.72
C PRO A 518 25.79 -15.94 13.48
N ILE A 519 24.91 -16.84 13.05
CA ILE A 519 23.48 -16.58 12.85
C ILE A 519 22.72 -17.05 14.08
N ASP A 520 22.01 -16.14 14.73
CA ASP A 520 21.19 -16.45 15.91
C ASP A 520 19.71 -16.69 15.53
N GLY A 521 19.26 -16.09 14.42
CA GLY A 521 17.86 -16.21 14.03
C GLY A 521 17.52 -15.94 12.56
N VAL A 522 16.25 -16.19 12.24
CA VAL A 522 15.62 -15.91 10.94
C VAL A 522 14.39 -15.05 11.13
N GLY A 523 14.29 -13.97 10.36
CA GLY A 523 13.16 -13.06 10.31
C GLY A 523 12.24 -13.41 9.14
N HIS A 524 10.94 -13.47 9.42
CA HIS A 524 9.88 -13.68 8.44
C HIS A 524 9.06 -12.39 8.37
N GLN A 525 9.22 -11.60 7.31
CA GLN A 525 8.57 -10.27 7.22
C GLN A 525 7.03 -10.40 7.29
N LEU A 526 6.45 -11.31 6.50
CA LEU A 526 5.01 -11.54 6.39
C LEU A 526 4.22 -10.30 5.93
N HIS A 527 4.62 -9.70 4.80
CA HIS A 527 3.77 -8.76 4.06
C HIS A 527 2.68 -9.52 3.31
N LEU A 528 1.52 -9.71 3.94
CA LEU A 528 0.46 -10.56 3.43
C LEU A 528 -0.68 -9.75 2.83
N ASN A 529 -1.63 -10.45 2.21
CA ASN A 529 -2.93 -9.87 1.90
C ASN A 529 -4.06 -10.62 2.62
N ILE A 530 -5.27 -10.09 2.45
CA ILE A 530 -6.47 -10.54 3.11
C ILE A 530 -6.84 -12.00 2.81
N GLU A 531 -6.43 -12.53 1.65
CA GLU A 531 -6.71 -13.91 1.24
C GLU A 531 -5.49 -14.85 1.34
N HIS A 532 -4.29 -14.39 0.95
CA HIS A 532 -3.13 -15.24 0.69
C HIS A 532 -1.86 -14.83 1.46
N PRO A 533 -0.96 -15.80 1.69
CA PRO A 533 -1.15 -17.26 1.56
C PRO A 533 -1.92 -17.83 2.78
N PRO A 534 -2.42 -19.07 2.75
CA PRO A 534 -3.10 -19.67 3.90
C PRO A 534 -2.25 -19.62 5.18
N ALA A 535 -2.87 -19.40 6.34
CA ALA A 535 -2.14 -19.35 7.62
C ALA A 535 -1.36 -20.66 7.93
N ALA A 536 -1.78 -21.78 7.35
CA ALA A 536 -1.06 -23.05 7.44
C ALA A 536 0.33 -23.01 6.78
N ASP A 537 0.53 -22.18 5.75
CA ASP A 537 1.85 -22.03 5.11
C ASP A 537 2.81 -21.26 6.00
N VAL A 538 2.31 -20.25 6.72
CA VAL A 538 3.04 -19.55 7.77
C VAL A 538 3.45 -20.52 8.89
N GLU A 539 2.53 -21.37 9.35
CA GLU A 539 2.81 -22.40 10.36
C GLU A 539 3.89 -23.39 9.86
N ALA A 540 3.77 -23.86 8.62
CA ALA A 540 4.74 -24.75 8.00
C ALA A 540 6.13 -24.12 7.86
N THR A 541 6.23 -22.79 7.65
CA THR A 541 7.51 -22.08 7.69
C THR A 541 8.13 -22.10 9.08
N ILE A 542 7.34 -21.77 10.11
CA ILE A 542 7.84 -21.77 11.49
C ILE A 542 8.31 -23.17 11.92
N GLU A 543 7.58 -24.20 11.49
CA GLU A 543 7.97 -25.60 11.72
C GLU A 543 9.22 -26.00 10.96
N ARG A 544 9.38 -25.52 9.73
CA ARG A 544 10.51 -25.87 8.86
C ARG A 544 11.85 -25.44 9.46
N PHE A 545 11.92 -24.25 10.04
CA PHE A 545 13.16 -23.70 10.61
C PHE A 545 13.43 -24.15 12.05
N ALA A 546 12.44 -24.71 12.76
CA ALA A 546 12.59 -25.11 14.16
C ALA A 546 13.72 -26.12 14.41
N GLY A 547 14.02 -26.98 13.43
CA GLY A 547 15.11 -27.97 13.52
C GLY A 547 16.52 -27.38 13.44
N LEU A 548 16.66 -26.08 13.09
CA LEU A 548 17.97 -25.43 12.98
C LEU A 548 18.49 -24.88 14.31
N GLY A 549 17.70 -24.89 15.39
CA GLY A 549 18.12 -24.33 16.68
C GLY A 549 18.37 -22.82 16.63
N LEU A 550 17.65 -22.14 15.73
CA LEU A 550 17.67 -20.69 15.55
C LEU A 550 16.41 -20.08 16.18
N GLU A 551 16.52 -18.85 16.66
CA GLU A 551 15.34 -18.06 16.99
C GLU A 551 14.59 -17.66 15.71
N GLN A 552 13.27 -17.62 15.78
CA GLN A 552 12.44 -17.13 14.68
C GLN A 552 11.64 -15.93 15.15
N GLN A 553 11.49 -14.93 14.27
CA GLN A 553 10.68 -13.74 14.55
C GLN A 553 9.83 -13.43 13.32
N VAL A 554 8.58 -13.01 13.57
CA VAL A 554 7.79 -12.31 12.55
C VAL A 554 8.13 -10.83 12.66
N THR A 555 8.58 -10.21 11.57
CA THR A 555 9.34 -8.97 11.64
C THR A 555 8.62 -7.75 11.07
N GLU A 556 7.70 -7.92 10.12
CA GLU A 556 7.10 -6.81 9.34
C GLU A 556 5.63 -7.07 8.97
N LEU A 557 4.87 -7.69 9.86
CA LEU A 557 3.50 -8.14 9.56
C LEU A 557 2.59 -6.98 9.18
N ASP A 558 2.00 -7.08 8.00
CA ASP A 558 0.86 -6.29 7.57
C ASP A 558 -0.06 -7.15 6.67
N VAL A 559 -1.33 -6.77 6.56
CA VAL A 559 -2.34 -7.52 5.81
C VAL A 559 -3.10 -6.59 4.89
N SER A 560 -2.60 -6.41 3.66
CA SER A 560 -3.29 -5.62 2.63
C SER A 560 -4.74 -6.09 2.43
N ILE A 561 -5.68 -5.14 2.36
CA ILE A 561 -7.09 -5.44 2.04
C ILE A 561 -7.30 -5.82 0.57
N TYR A 562 -6.26 -5.73 -0.26
CA TYR A 562 -6.28 -6.06 -1.69
C TYR A 562 -5.46 -7.30 -1.99
N THR A 563 -5.92 -8.06 -2.98
CA THR A 563 -5.22 -9.20 -3.57
C THR A 563 -4.59 -8.88 -4.93
N ASP A 564 -4.75 -7.64 -5.42
CA ASP A 564 -4.24 -7.20 -6.71
C ASP A 564 -3.68 -5.77 -6.68
N PHE A 565 -3.12 -5.35 -7.82
CA PHE A 565 -2.47 -4.06 -8.04
C PHE A 565 -3.31 -3.09 -8.91
N VAL A 566 -4.61 -3.32 -9.06
CA VAL A 566 -5.46 -2.51 -9.96
C VAL A 566 -6.72 -1.98 -9.29
N SER A 567 -7.25 -2.68 -8.30
CA SER A 567 -8.43 -2.27 -7.55
C SER A 567 -8.12 -1.08 -6.62
N THR A 568 -9.13 -0.25 -6.42
CA THR A 568 -9.10 0.88 -5.49
C THR A 568 -10.46 1.02 -4.80
N TYR A 569 -10.46 1.59 -3.60
CA TYR A 569 -11.67 1.90 -2.82
C TYR A 569 -11.62 3.38 -2.45
N ASP A 570 -12.70 4.12 -2.73
CA ASP A 570 -12.87 5.47 -2.19
C ASP A 570 -13.22 5.41 -0.69
N THR A 571 -13.87 4.33 -0.27
CA THR A 571 -14.20 4.02 1.12
C THR A 571 -14.14 2.51 1.29
N ILE A 572 -13.43 2.04 2.31
CA ILE A 572 -13.25 0.60 2.54
C ILE A 572 -14.57 0.01 3.06
N PRO A 573 -15.10 -1.05 2.42
CA PRO A 573 -16.31 -1.71 2.91
C PRO A 573 -16.12 -2.31 4.32
N PRO A 574 -17.06 -2.11 5.27
CA PRO A 574 -16.96 -2.66 6.62
C PRO A 574 -16.78 -4.18 6.67
N GLU A 575 -17.39 -4.91 5.73
CA GLU A 575 -17.24 -6.36 5.61
C GLU A 575 -15.80 -6.80 5.29
N LEU A 576 -15.05 -5.96 4.57
CA LEU A 576 -13.66 -6.23 4.21
C LEU A 576 -12.75 -6.01 5.43
N LEU A 577 -13.02 -4.98 6.24
CA LEU A 577 -12.34 -4.79 7.53
C LEU A 577 -12.65 -5.93 8.50
N LEU A 578 -13.89 -6.44 8.50
CA LEU A 578 -14.27 -7.59 9.30
C LEU A 578 -13.54 -8.87 8.84
N GLU A 579 -13.46 -9.11 7.53
CA GLU A 579 -12.70 -10.21 6.95
C GLU A 579 -11.21 -10.14 7.33
N GLN A 580 -10.62 -8.95 7.26
CA GLN A 580 -9.28 -8.71 7.78
C GLN A 580 -9.16 -9.00 9.29
N GLY A 581 -10.20 -8.69 10.08
CA GLY A 581 -10.31 -9.10 11.48
C GLY A 581 -10.14 -10.62 11.69
N TYR A 582 -10.84 -11.43 10.91
CA TYR A 582 -10.69 -12.88 10.94
C TYR A 582 -9.34 -13.35 10.39
N ARG A 583 -8.78 -12.65 9.40
CA ARG A 583 -7.45 -12.94 8.86
C ARG A 583 -6.36 -12.76 9.92
N TYR A 584 -6.37 -11.66 10.67
CA TYR A 584 -5.47 -11.44 11.80
C TYR A 584 -5.67 -12.49 12.89
N LYS A 585 -6.92 -12.86 13.19
CA LYS A 585 -7.22 -13.97 14.11
C LYS A 585 -6.54 -15.27 13.68
N GLU A 586 -6.69 -15.67 12.43
CA GLU A 586 -6.10 -16.92 11.90
C GLU A 586 -4.58 -16.94 12.03
N LEU A 587 -3.91 -15.81 11.73
CA LEU A 587 -2.47 -15.66 11.86
C LEU A 587 -2.02 -15.69 13.33
N PHE A 588 -2.69 -14.95 14.22
CA PHE A 588 -2.34 -14.94 15.65
C PHE A 588 -2.65 -16.26 16.36
N ASP A 589 -3.63 -17.02 15.89
CA ASP A 589 -3.85 -18.40 16.36
C ASP A 589 -2.65 -19.30 16.02
N VAL A 590 -2.04 -19.16 14.83
CA VAL A 590 -0.78 -19.83 14.47
C VAL A 590 0.34 -19.37 15.39
N PHE A 591 0.53 -18.05 15.56
CA PHE A 591 1.61 -17.52 16.38
C PHE A 591 1.52 -17.98 17.84
N ARG A 592 0.30 -18.06 18.40
CA ARG A 592 0.08 -18.60 19.75
C ARG A 592 0.42 -20.08 19.86
N ARG A 593 0.05 -20.90 18.88
CA ARG A 593 0.43 -22.33 18.84
C ARG A 593 1.94 -22.51 18.74
N GLN A 594 2.60 -21.62 17.98
CA GLN A 594 4.04 -21.67 17.73
C GLN A 594 4.84 -20.77 18.68
N ALA A 595 4.24 -20.26 19.77
CA ALA A 595 4.85 -19.27 20.66
C ALA A 595 6.20 -19.70 21.24
N ALA A 596 6.38 -21.00 21.53
CA ALA A 596 7.65 -21.53 22.02
C ALA A 596 8.80 -21.45 21.00
N ARG A 597 8.50 -21.12 19.74
CA ARG A 597 9.44 -21.03 18.61
C ARG A 597 9.57 -19.60 18.07
N LEU A 598 8.80 -18.65 18.59
CA LEU A 598 8.76 -17.26 18.15
C LEU A 598 9.21 -16.32 19.27
N GLY A 599 10.24 -15.51 19.00
CA GLY A 599 10.71 -14.49 19.95
C GLY A 599 9.92 -13.17 19.89
N SER A 600 9.42 -12.83 18.71
CA SER A 600 8.73 -11.56 18.43
C SER A 600 7.73 -11.71 17.28
N VAL A 601 6.65 -10.94 17.36
CA VAL A 601 5.77 -10.61 16.23
C VAL A 601 5.66 -9.10 16.14
N THR A 602 6.20 -8.53 15.08
CA THR A 602 6.21 -7.08 14.82
C THR A 602 5.26 -6.76 13.69
N VAL A 603 4.36 -5.79 13.89
CA VAL A 603 3.54 -5.20 12.82
C VAL A 603 4.26 -4.02 12.17
N TRP A 604 4.16 -3.84 10.86
CA TRP A 604 4.92 -2.80 10.13
C TRP A 604 4.24 -1.43 10.13
N GLY A 605 4.08 -0.87 11.33
CA GLY A 605 3.42 0.39 11.65
C GLY A 605 2.40 0.21 12.79
N GLU A 606 2.07 1.28 13.51
CA GLU A 606 1.07 1.23 14.59
C GLU A 606 -0.36 1.44 14.10
N SER A 607 -0.58 2.22 13.04
CA SER A 607 -1.90 2.58 12.51
C SER A 607 -1.92 2.73 11.00
N ASP A 608 -3.11 2.63 10.40
CA ASP A 608 -3.27 2.65 8.94
C ASP A 608 -2.76 3.93 8.28
N ASP A 609 -2.75 5.08 8.96
CA ASP A 609 -2.31 6.36 8.39
C ASP A 609 -0.80 6.49 8.22
N VAL A 610 -0.01 5.68 8.95
CA VAL A 610 1.45 5.61 8.82
C VAL A 610 1.93 4.44 7.96
N SER A 611 1.00 3.65 7.41
CA SER A 611 1.38 2.47 6.62
C SER A 611 2.03 2.85 5.27
N TRP A 612 3.18 2.24 5.00
CA TRP A 612 3.87 2.34 3.72
C TRP A 612 3.01 1.90 2.51
N LEU A 613 2.06 0.98 2.73
CA LEU A 613 1.14 0.46 1.70
C LEU A 613 0.13 1.51 1.17
N ARG A 614 0.13 2.73 1.71
CA ARG A 614 -0.63 3.88 1.17
C ARG A 614 0.02 4.54 -0.04
N SER A 615 1.33 4.41 -0.18
CA SER A 615 2.12 5.12 -1.19
C SER A 615 2.94 4.20 -2.08
N TRP A 616 3.19 2.97 -1.64
CA TRP A 616 3.98 1.99 -2.38
C TRP A 616 3.37 0.58 -2.22
N PRO A 617 3.37 -0.28 -3.24
CA PRO A 617 3.87 -0.03 -4.61
C PRO A 617 2.91 0.84 -5.44
N ILE A 618 1.72 1.12 -4.91
CA ILE A 618 0.69 1.93 -5.56
C ILE A 618 0.11 2.90 -4.55
N THR A 619 -0.02 4.16 -4.94
CA THR A 619 -0.73 5.16 -4.15
C THR A 619 -2.24 4.89 -4.19
N ARG A 620 -2.78 4.32 -3.11
CA ARG A 620 -4.23 4.08 -2.92
C ARG A 620 -4.57 3.95 -1.44
N LEU A 621 -5.85 4.09 -1.10
CA LEU A 621 -6.35 3.82 0.24
C LEU A 621 -6.10 2.35 0.58
N ASN A 622 -5.31 2.07 1.62
CA ASN A 622 -5.11 0.74 2.16
C ASN A 622 -5.23 0.83 3.69
N ALA A 623 -5.64 -0.26 4.32
CA ALA A 623 -5.86 -0.31 5.76
C ALA A 623 -5.30 -1.61 6.35
N PRO A 624 -3.97 -1.83 6.33
CA PRO A 624 -3.42 -3.15 6.57
C PRO A 624 -3.13 -3.46 8.05
N LEU A 625 -3.29 -2.51 8.96
CA LEU A 625 -2.83 -2.59 10.35
C LEU A 625 -3.98 -2.74 11.37
N LEU A 626 -3.66 -2.68 12.66
CA LEU A 626 -4.60 -2.98 13.75
C LEU A 626 -5.47 -1.79 14.18
N PHE A 627 -5.01 -0.57 13.92
CA PHE A 627 -5.69 0.68 14.25
C PHE A 627 -5.94 1.51 12.99
N ASP A 628 -7.05 2.25 12.94
CA ASP A 628 -7.42 3.11 11.81
C ASP A 628 -6.66 4.45 11.81
N ASP A 629 -6.97 5.31 10.83
CA ASP A 629 -6.35 6.63 10.64
C ASP A 629 -6.58 7.60 11.82
N ASP A 630 -7.56 7.31 12.66
CA ASP A 630 -7.88 8.06 13.88
C ASP A 630 -7.35 7.35 15.15
N LEU A 631 -6.48 6.34 14.99
CA LEU A 631 -5.87 5.54 16.06
C LEU A 631 -6.87 4.72 16.89
N GLN A 632 -8.01 4.36 16.29
CA GLN A 632 -9.04 3.55 16.94
C GLN A 632 -8.91 2.08 16.53
N ALA A 633 -9.27 1.19 17.45
CA ALA A 633 -9.18 -0.26 17.22
C ALA A 633 -10.12 -0.72 16.10
N LYS A 634 -9.55 -1.41 15.12
CA LYS A 634 -10.27 -2.06 14.01
C LYS A 634 -10.73 -3.47 14.41
N PRO A 635 -11.56 -4.14 13.59
CA PRO A 635 -11.78 -5.59 13.73
C PRO A 635 -10.44 -6.38 13.75
N ALA A 636 -9.42 -5.95 13.01
CA ALA A 636 -8.06 -6.50 13.07
C ALA A 636 -7.51 -6.59 14.51
N TYR A 637 -7.60 -5.50 15.30
CA TYR A 637 -7.21 -5.49 16.71
C TYR A 637 -7.98 -6.55 17.53
N TRP A 638 -9.29 -6.66 17.34
CA TRP A 638 -10.09 -7.66 18.05
C TRP A 638 -9.80 -9.09 17.61
N GLY A 639 -9.44 -9.31 16.34
CA GLY A 639 -8.95 -10.60 15.88
C GLY A 639 -7.68 -11.04 16.61
N VAL A 640 -6.85 -10.09 17.04
CA VAL A 640 -5.69 -10.37 17.89
C VAL A 640 -6.11 -10.59 19.34
N VAL A 641 -6.79 -9.64 19.97
CA VAL A 641 -7.00 -9.59 21.43
C VAL A 641 -8.15 -10.48 21.91
N ASP A 642 -9.33 -10.34 21.31
CA ASP A 642 -10.54 -11.03 21.73
C ASP A 642 -11.47 -11.24 20.53
N PRO A 643 -11.30 -12.36 19.80
CA PRO A 643 -12.07 -12.63 18.59
C PRO A 643 -13.57 -12.79 18.83
N SER A 644 -14.02 -12.93 20.08
CA SER A 644 -15.45 -12.98 20.40
C SER A 644 -16.17 -11.65 20.18
N LYS A 645 -15.41 -10.55 20.04
CA LYS A 645 -15.93 -9.23 19.69
C LYS A 645 -16.02 -8.96 18.19
N LEU A 646 -15.59 -9.90 17.35
CA LEU A 646 -15.80 -9.83 15.92
C LEU A 646 -17.26 -10.13 15.60
N ASP A 647 -17.87 -9.31 14.76
CA ASP A 647 -19.15 -9.65 14.16
C ASP A 647 -19.02 -10.96 13.34
N PRO A 648 -20.11 -11.74 13.19
CA PRO A 648 -20.07 -12.94 12.36
C PRO A 648 -19.70 -12.61 10.91
N LEU A 649 -18.64 -13.24 10.40
CA LEU A 649 -18.25 -13.07 8.99
C LEU A 649 -19.28 -13.73 8.07
N VAL A 650 -19.84 -12.97 7.13
CA VAL A 650 -20.76 -13.48 6.10
C VAL A 650 -19.98 -13.68 4.80
N ARG A 651 -19.47 -14.90 4.59
CA ARG A 651 -18.66 -15.27 3.41
C ARG A 651 -19.53 -15.44 2.17
N LYS A 652 -18.95 -15.46 0.96
CA LYS A 652 -19.66 -15.85 -0.28
C LYS A 652 -19.20 -17.22 -0.74
N LEU A 653 -20.12 -18.03 -1.27
CA LEU A 653 -19.87 -19.33 -1.86
C LEU A 653 -20.59 -19.41 -3.20
N GLU A 654 -19.85 -19.60 -4.28
CA GLU A 654 -20.48 -19.92 -5.56
C GLU A 654 -20.98 -21.37 -5.54
N ALA A 655 -22.22 -21.57 -5.97
CA ALA A 655 -22.82 -22.89 -6.09
C ALA A 655 -23.24 -23.12 -7.55
N PRO A 656 -22.34 -23.66 -8.38
CA PRO A 656 -22.65 -24.04 -9.75
C PRO A 656 -23.87 -24.95 -9.83
N ALA A 657 -24.63 -24.82 -10.90
CA ALA A 657 -25.69 -25.77 -11.20
C ALA A 657 -25.11 -27.17 -11.40
N GLY A 658 -25.77 -28.21 -10.84
CA GLY A 658 -25.33 -29.59 -10.97
C GLY A 658 -26.41 -30.59 -10.56
N VAL A 659 -26.24 -31.85 -10.97
CA VAL A 659 -27.13 -32.96 -10.58
C VAL A 659 -26.29 -34.00 -9.85
N ILE A 660 -26.52 -34.13 -8.55
CA ILE A 660 -25.72 -34.98 -7.67
C ILE A 660 -26.53 -36.20 -7.26
N LYS A 661 -25.93 -37.38 -7.35
CA LYS A 661 -26.50 -38.59 -6.76
C LYS A 661 -26.18 -38.67 -5.27
N VAL A 662 -27.15 -38.34 -4.42
CA VAL A 662 -27.01 -38.39 -2.95
C VAL A 662 -27.06 -39.83 -2.43
N ASP A 663 -25.92 -40.54 -2.45
CA ASP A 663 -25.79 -41.89 -1.88
C ASP A 663 -24.60 -42.05 -0.90
N GLY A 664 -23.93 -40.94 -0.60
CA GLY A 664 -22.78 -40.83 0.30
C GLY A 664 -21.45 -41.23 -0.37
N ARG A 665 -21.46 -41.59 -1.66
CA ARG A 665 -20.25 -41.73 -2.47
C ARG A 665 -20.04 -40.43 -3.22
N ARG A 666 -18.81 -39.93 -3.23
CA ARG A 666 -18.45 -38.71 -3.95
C ARG A 666 -18.81 -38.86 -5.42
N ASP A 667 -19.84 -38.12 -5.83
CA ASP A 667 -20.21 -37.97 -7.23
C ASP A 667 -19.06 -37.29 -8.00
N PRO A 668 -18.68 -37.76 -9.20
CA PRO A 668 -17.62 -37.14 -10.01
C PRO A 668 -17.83 -35.65 -10.30
N GLU A 669 -19.07 -35.15 -10.22
CA GLU A 669 -19.41 -33.74 -10.36
C GLU A 669 -18.81 -32.86 -9.23
N TRP A 670 -18.55 -33.44 -8.06
CA TRP A 670 -17.85 -32.76 -6.97
C TRP A 670 -16.36 -32.60 -7.22
N ASP A 671 -15.77 -33.42 -8.09
CA ASP A 671 -14.34 -33.37 -8.38
C ASP A 671 -13.98 -32.24 -9.36
N LEU A 672 -14.98 -31.61 -9.99
CA LEU A 672 -14.79 -30.50 -10.92
C LEU A 672 -14.25 -29.23 -10.23
N LEU A 673 -14.53 -29.07 -8.94
CA LEU A 673 -14.10 -27.93 -8.13
C LEU A 673 -13.43 -28.43 -6.84
N PRO A 674 -12.52 -27.64 -6.24
CA PRO A 674 -11.97 -27.95 -4.92
C PRO A 674 -13.02 -27.77 -3.81
N ASP A 675 -12.81 -28.47 -2.69
CA ASP A 675 -13.62 -28.28 -1.49
C ASP A 675 -13.29 -26.92 -0.85
N THR A 676 -14.31 -26.17 -0.43
CA THR A 676 -14.10 -24.96 0.38
C THR A 676 -13.65 -25.40 1.78
N PRO A 677 -12.47 -24.99 2.27
CA PRO A 677 -11.97 -25.43 3.55
C PRO A 677 -12.75 -24.80 4.72
N LEU A 678 -12.97 -25.59 5.77
CA LEU A 678 -13.34 -25.12 7.10
C LEU A 678 -12.10 -25.05 7.99
N ALA A 679 -12.10 -24.14 8.96
CA ALA A 679 -11.02 -24.01 9.93
C ALA A 679 -10.70 -25.35 10.61
N ARG A 680 -9.42 -25.68 10.78
CA ARG A 680 -8.97 -26.86 11.52
C ARG A 680 -8.93 -26.54 13.01
N VAL A 681 -9.50 -27.43 13.84
CA VAL A 681 -9.40 -27.34 15.30
C VAL A 681 -8.89 -28.68 15.83
N GLY A 682 -7.64 -28.71 16.27
CA GLY A 682 -6.95 -29.95 16.65
C GLY A 682 -6.85 -30.91 15.47
N ASP A 683 -7.32 -32.15 15.66
CA ASP A 683 -7.32 -33.21 14.65
C ASP A 683 -8.54 -33.18 13.71
N VAL A 684 -9.48 -32.26 13.94
CA VAL A 684 -10.72 -32.16 13.16
C VAL A 684 -10.61 -31.04 12.12
N SER A 685 -10.89 -31.38 10.86
CA SER A 685 -11.05 -30.41 9.78
C SER A 685 -12.13 -30.87 8.81
N ALA A 686 -12.71 -29.96 8.05
CA ALA A 686 -13.65 -30.34 7.00
C ALA A 686 -13.45 -29.50 5.72
N GLY A 687 -13.80 -30.07 4.58
CA GLY A 687 -14.04 -29.35 3.34
C GLY A 687 -15.51 -29.43 2.97
N PHE A 688 -16.06 -28.44 2.28
CA PHE A 688 -17.46 -28.48 1.85
C PHE A 688 -17.68 -27.88 0.47
N GLN A 689 -18.73 -28.34 -0.21
CA GLN A 689 -19.17 -27.80 -1.50
C GLN A 689 -20.68 -27.69 -1.55
N ALA A 690 -21.16 -26.83 -2.45
CA ALA A 690 -22.57 -26.71 -2.77
C ALA A 690 -22.81 -26.70 -4.29
N ARG A 691 -23.96 -27.24 -4.72
CA ARG A 691 -24.47 -27.13 -6.10
C ARG A 691 -25.93 -26.76 -6.09
N THR A 692 -26.33 -25.84 -6.96
CA THR A 692 -27.75 -25.51 -7.13
C THR A 692 -28.44 -26.57 -7.98
N ALA A 693 -29.61 -27.03 -7.52
CA ALA A 693 -30.44 -27.94 -8.31
C ALA A 693 -31.21 -27.15 -9.37
N THR A 694 -31.17 -27.60 -10.62
CA THR A 694 -31.98 -27.03 -11.71
C THR A 694 -33.41 -27.55 -11.66
N THR A 695 -34.37 -26.69 -12.01
CA THR A 695 -35.79 -27.07 -12.10
C THR A 695 -36.01 -28.10 -13.20
N GLY A 696 -36.23 -29.37 -12.83
CA GLY A 696 -36.57 -30.46 -13.76
C GLY A 696 -36.03 -31.86 -13.44
N SER A 697 -35.16 -32.05 -12.44
CA SER A 697 -34.67 -33.39 -12.09
C SER A 697 -35.75 -34.26 -11.42
N PRO A 698 -35.92 -35.54 -11.82
CA PRO A 698 -36.90 -36.42 -11.22
C PRO A 698 -36.50 -36.73 -9.77
N ALA A 699 -37.40 -36.46 -8.82
CA ALA A 699 -37.24 -36.89 -7.44
C ALA A 699 -37.15 -38.42 -7.41
N HIS A 700 -35.96 -38.97 -7.20
CA HIS A 700 -35.85 -40.37 -6.80
C HIS A 700 -36.35 -40.49 -5.36
N ALA A 701 -37.35 -41.35 -5.18
CA ALA A 701 -38.08 -41.59 -3.95
C ALA A 701 -37.13 -41.95 -2.79
N GLY A 702 -36.81 -40.95 -1.98
CA GLY A 702 -36.28 -41.10 -0.62
C GLY A 702 -37.29 -40.49 0.33
N THR A 703 -37.86 -41.33 1.19
CA THR A 703 -38.92 -41.06 2.17
C THR A 703 -38.83 -39.68 2.83
N THR A 704 -39.87 -38.86 2.64
CA THR A 704 -40.16 -37.68 3.46
C THR A 704 -40.41 -38.15 4.89
N SER A 705 -39.50 -37.82 5.81
CA SER A 705 -39.78 -37.89 7.26
C SER A 705 -40.12 -36.50 7.75
N SER A 706 -41.20 -36.43 8.53
CA SER A 706 -41.89 -35.24 9.03
C SER A 706 -40.97 -34.35 9.89
N LEU A 707 -40.87 -33.07 9.51
CA LEU A 707 -40.24 -32.02 10.29
C LEU A 707 -41.18 -31.55 11.40
N THR A 708 -40.71 -31.59 12.65
CA THR A 708 -41.39 -31.01 13.81
C THR A 708 -41.11 -29.52 13.91
N HIS A 709 -42.16 -28.70 13.99
CA HIS A 709 -42.10 -27.27 14.29
C HIS A 709 -42.03 -27.09 15.81
N ALA A 710 -40.97 -26.45 16.33
CA ALA A 710 -40.92 -26.04 17.73
C ALA A 710 -41.80 -24.79 17.88
N GLY A 711 -42.88 -24.92 18.65
CA GLY A 711 -43.80 -23.83 18.95
C GLY A 711 -43.23 -22.86 19.98
N THR A 712 -43.39 -21.57 19.72
CA THR A 712 -43.33 -20.51 20.73
C THR A 712 -44.67 -19.79 20.78
N THR A 713 -45.21 -19.72 21.98
CA THR A 713 -46.48 -19.12 22.39
C THR A 713 -46.43 -17.60 22.43
N SER A 714 -47.44 -16.92 21.85
CA SER A 714 -48.10 -15.75 22.48
C SER A 714 -49.31 -15.26 21.64
N SER A 715 -50.43 -15.05 22.32
CA SER A 715 -51.75 -14.62 21.82
C SER A 715 -51.84 -13.12 21.47
N PRO A 716 -52.93 -12.67 20.77
CA PRO A 716 -52.99 -11.42 19.96
C PRO A 716 -53.72 -10.28 20.70
N PRO A 717 -53.95 -9.08 20.09
CA PRO A 717 -55.19 -8.91 19.30
C PRO A 717 -55.23 -7.86 18.16
N HIS A 718 -56.22 -8.09 17.29
CA HIS A 718 -57.12 -7.15 16.59
C HIS A 718 -56.71 -6.32 15.35
N ALA A 719 -57.60 -6.45 14.37
CA ALA A 719 -57.62 -5.90 13.03
C ALA A 719 -58.25 -4.50 12.94
N ALA A 720 -57.90 -3.76 11.88
CA ALA A 720 -58.79 -2.81 11.23
C ALA A 720 -58.46 -2.66 9.73
N THR A 721 -59.50 -2.87 8.93
CA THR A 721 -59.72 -2.61 7.49
C THR A 721 -59.57 -1.13 7.13
N THR A 722 -59.08 -0.68 5.97
CA THR A 722 -59.68 -0.47 4.62
C THR A 722 -58.68 0.45 3.89
N SER A 723 -58.40 0.50 2.58
CA SER A 723 -59.25 0.64 1.39
C SER A 723 -58.36 0.69 0.12
N SER A 724 -58.78 0.08 -0.99
CA SER A 724 -58.29 0.35 -2.36
C SER A 724 -59.03 1.53 -3.01
N PRO A 725 -58.52 2.11 -4.13
CA PRO A 725 -59.01 1.74 -5.48
C PRO A 725 -57.87 1.61 -6.53
N ALA A 726 -57.88 0.58 -7.41
CA ALA A 726 -58.38 0.55 -8.81
C ALA A 726 -57.72 1.58 -9.76
N HIS A 727 -57.34 1.34 -11.01
CA HIS A 727 -57.31 0.20 -11.95
C HIS A 727 -56.49 0.68 -13.17
N ALA A 728 -55.61 -0.14 -13.76
CA ALA A 728 -55.32 -0.10 -15.20
C ALA A 728 -54.60 -1.39 -15.62
N ALA A 729 -55.19 -2.10 -16.58
CA ALA A 729 -54.70 -3.34 -17.15
C ALA A 729 -53.57 -3.09 -18.15
N THR A 730 -52.55 -3.96 -18.17
CA THR A 730 -51.75 -4.20 -19.38
C THR A 730 -51.04 -5.56 -19.33
N THR A 731 -51.44 -6.43 -20.26
CA THR A 731 -50.61 -7.41 -21.00
C THR A 731 -49.58 -8.24 -20.23
N SER A 732 -49.92 -9.53 -20.11
CA SER A 732 -49.02 -10.70 -20.15
C SER A 732 -47.64 -10.43 -20.77
N SER A 733 -46.62 -10.33 -19.92
CA SER A 733 -45.29 -10.88 -20.20
C SER A 733 -44.68 -11.33 -18.87
N SER A 734 -44.74 -12.64 -18.60
CA SER A 734 -44.02 -13.24 -17.49
C SER A 734 -42.55 -13.35 -17.86
N LEU A 735 -41.80 -12.26 -17.73
CA LEU A 735 -40.35 -12.34 -17.55
C LEU A 735 -40.13 -12.80 -16.11
N ALA A 736 -39.77 -14.08 -15.97
CA ALA A 736 -39.38 -14.67 -14.71
C ALA A 736 -38.21 -13.89 -14.09
N ARG A 737 -38.33 -13.55 -12.80
CA ARG A 737 -37.19 -13.14 -11.97
C ARG A 737 -36.12 -14.26 -12.00
N PRO A 738 -34.82 -13.94 -12.06
CA PRO A 738 -33.78 -14.97 -11.98
C PRO A 738 -33.78 -15.67 -10.62
N GLY A 739 -33.97 -16.99 -10.66
CA GLY A 739 -33.32 -18.02 -9.84
C GLY A 739 -33.43 -17.96 -8.31
N THR A 740 -34.51 -18.48 -7.74
CA THR A 740 -34.40 -19.25 -6.48
C THR A 740 -34.12 -20.69 -6.86
N ALA A 741 -33.01 -21.28 -6.40
CA ALA A 741 -32.71 -22.69 -6.66
C ALA A 741 -33.83 -23.56 -6.05
N SER A 742 -34.36 -24.55 -6.80
CA SER A 742 -35.42 -25.44 -6.31
C SER A 742 -34.93 -26.40 -5.21
N GLY A 743 -33.62 -26.54 -5.08
CA GLY A 743 -32.93 -27.32 -4.05
C GLY A 743 -31.42 -27.00 -4.06
N LEU A 744 -30.73 -27.41 -3.01
CA LEU A 744 -29.29 -27.23 -2.85
C LEU A 744 -28.64 -28.57 -2.49
N TYR A 745 -27.80 -29.10 -3.38
CA TYR A 745 -26.93 -30.22 -3.03
C TYR A 745 -25.76 -29.70 -2.20
N VAL A 746 -25.43 -30.40 -1.13
CA VAL A 746 -24.28 -30.10 -0.26
C VAL A 746 -23.43 -31.34 -0.05
N LEU A 747 -22.12 -31.12 0.00
CA LEU A 747 -21.10 -32.10 0.36
C LEU A 747 -20.32 -31.56 1.56
N ALA A 748 -20.02 -32.42 2.53
CA ALA A 748 -18.98 -32.16 3.53
C ALA A 748 -18.06 -33.39 3.67
N GLU A 749 -16.75 -33.17 3.54
CA GLU A 749 -15.69 -34.15 3.80
C GLU A 749 -15.04 -33.84 5.14
N VAL A 750 -15.34 -34.64 6.16
CA VAL A 750 -14.82 -34.44 7.51
C VAL A 750 -13.62 -35.36 7.73
N THR A 751 -12.48 -34.78 8.07
CA THR A 751 -11.33 -35.49 8.63
C THR A 751 -11.49 -35.53 10.14
N ASP A 752 -11.65 -36.74 10.67
CA ASP A 752 -11.77 -37.04 12.08
C ASP A 752 -11.40 -38.53 12.25
N ARG A 753 -10.20 -38.77 12.76
CA ARG A 753 -9.65 -40.12 12.94
C ARG A 753 -10.27 -40.87 14.11
N THR A 754 -11.02 -40.19 14.97
CA THR A 754 -11.75 -40.84 16.05
C THR A 754 -13.20 -41.06 15.63
N VAL A 755 -13.84 -42.12 16.13
CA VAL A 755 -15.25 -42.37 15.84
C VAL A 755 -16.03 -42.14 17.12
N ASN A 756 -16.93 -41.17 17.13
CA ASN A 756 -17.83 -40.90 18.25
C ASN A 756 -19.29 -40.85 17.78
N LYS A 757 -20.20 -41.17 18.70
CA LYS A 757 -21.65 -41.13 18.46
C LYS A 757 -22.20 -39.71 18.32
N ASP A 758 -21.49 -38.71 18.85
CA ASP A 758 -21.91 -37.31 18.85
C ASP A 758 -21.47 -36.57 17.57
N ASP A 759 -20.68 -37.24 16.72
CA ASP A 759 -20.15 -36.74 15.45
C ASP A 759 -21.28 -36.44 14.48
N ARG A 760 -21.39 -35.18 14.08
CA ARG A 760 -22.47 -34.73 13.21
C ARG A 760 -22.11 -33.49 12.41
N VAL A 761 -22.80 -33.37 11.28
CA VAL A 761 -22.76 -32.21 10.41
C VAL A 761 -24.17 -31.61 10.36
N THR A 762 -24.28 -30.32 10.64
CA THR A 762 -25.53 -29.57 10.55
C THR A 762 -25.43 -28.54 9.45
N PHE A 763 -26.32 -28.63 8.47
CA PHE A 763 -26.49 -27.61 7.44
C PHE A 763 -27.72 -26.77 7.79
N THR A 764 -27.58 -25.45 7.84
CA THR A 764 -28.69 -24.50 8.02
C THR A 764 -28.80 -23.64 6.77
N VAL A 765 -29.96 -23.62 6.13
CA VAL A 765 -30.22 -22.83 4.90
C VAL A 765 -31.43 -21.93 5.15
N ASP A 766 -31.24 -20.61 5.09
CA ASP A 766 -32.21 -19.57 5.48
C ASP A 766 -32.91 -19.87 6.81
N GLY A 767 -32.12 -20.23 7.84
CA GLY A 767 -32.60 -20.58 9.17
C GLY A 767 -33.20 -21.99 9.32
N ARG A 768 -33.25 -22.79 8.25
CA ARG A 768 -33.77 -24.18 8.30
C ARG A 768 -32.62 -25.17 8.43
N SER A 769 -32.55 -25.89 9.55
CA SER A 769 -31.44 -26.83 9.83
C SER A 769 -31.75 -28.28 9.49
N ARG A 770 -30.74 -29.00 8.99
CA ARG A 770 -30.71 -30.46 8.83
C ARG A 770 -29.42 -31.01 9.42
N THR A 771 -29.55 -31.84 10.44
CA THR A 771 -28.41 -32.50 11.09
C THR A 771 -28.27 -33.96 10.62
N LEU A 772 -27.04 -34.35 10.29
CA LEU A 772 -26.67 -35.67 9.78
C LEU A 772 -25.56 -36.25 10.68
N THR A 773 -25.77 -37.47 11.16
CA THR A 773 -24.83 -38.22 12.00
C THR A 773 -24.10 -39.27 11.18
N ARG A 774 -23.04 -39.89 11.71
CA ARG A 774 -22.30 -40.98 11.02
C ARG A 774 -23.19 -42.15 10.53
N THR A 775 -24.38 -42.33 11.08
CA THR A 775 -25.35 -43.38 10.69
C THR A 775 -26.48 -42.89 9.79
N SER A 776 -26.52 -41.59 9.47
CA SER A 776 -27.58 -41.01 8.65
C SER A 776 -27.47 -41.46 7.18
N PRO A 777 -28.60 -41.62 6.46
CA PRO A 777 -28.57 -41.84 5.01
C PRO A 777 -27.82 -40.71 4.29
N GLY A 778 -26.99 -41.06 3.30
CA GLY A 778 -26.11 -40.10 2.60
C GLY A 778 -24.77 -39.84 3.31
N VAL A 779 -24.49 -40.54 4.42
CA VAL A 779 -23.22 -40.47 5.16
C VAL A 779 -22.43 -41.75 5.01
N ARG A 780 -21.12 -41.66 4.74
CA ARG A 780 -20.22 -42.82 4.64
C ARG A 780 -18.87 -42.58 5.31
N PRO A 781 -18.27 -43.60 5.96
CA PRO A 781 -16.88 -43.52 6.41
C PRO A 781 -15.91 -43.30 5.25
N THR A 782 -14.86 -42.51 5.49
CA THR A 782 -13.71 -42.34 4.59
C THR A 782 -12.44 -42.85 5.27
N ALA A 783 -11.30 -42.85 4.58
CA ALA A 783 -10.03 -43.30 5.15
C ALA A 783 -9.58 -42.46 6.36
N THR A 784 -9.98 -41.18 6.41
CA THR A 784 -9.54 -40.20 7.41
C THR A 784 -10.67 -39.63 8.25
N GLY A 785 -11.92 -40.04 8.01
CA GLY A 785 -13.10 -39.61 8.77
C GLY A 785 -14.42 -40.06 8.14
N TYR A 786 -15.25 -39.12 7.68
CA TYR A 786 -16.54 -39.43 7.06
C TYR A 786 -17.01 -38.33 6.09
N ARG A 787 -17.81 -38.74 5.10
CA ARG A 787 -18.41 -37.90 4.07
C ARG A 787 -19.91 -37.76 4.29
N VAL A 788 -20.44 -36.57 4.04
CA VAL A 788 -21.87 -36.27 4.10
C VAL A 788 -22.32 -35.67 2.77
N GLU A 789 -23.33 -36.28 2.14
CA GLU A 789 -24.06 -35.70 1.01
C GLU A 789 -25.53 -35.52 1.35
N ALA A 790 -26.10 -34.39 0.96
CA ALA A 790 -27.53 -34.13 1.13
C ALA A 790 -28.10 -33.21 0.06
N LEU A 791 -29.39 -33.38 -0.23
CA LEU A 791 -30.21 -32.39 -0.92
C LEU A 791 -31.04 -31.62 0.12
N LEU A 792 -30.86 -30.31 0.16
CA LEU A 792 -31.57 -29.37 1.03
C LEU A 792 -32.56 -28.54 0.22
N ALA A 793 -33.47 -27.87 0.92
CA ALA A 793 -34.25 -26.79 0.30
C ALA A 793 -33.31 -25.67 -0.14
N GLY A 794 -33.61 -25.04 -1.28
CA GLY A 794 -32.85 -23.88 -1.73
C GLY A 794 -32.94 -22.70 -0.75
N GLY A 795 -31.95 -21.82 -0.83
CA GLY A 795 -31.86 -20.60 -0.05
C GLY A 795 -30.58 -19.84 -0.34
N THR A 796 -30.44 -18.69 0.30
CA THR A 796 -29.29 -17.78 0.10
C THR A 796 -28.31 -17.86 1.25
N ASP A 797 -28.76 -17.79 2.50
CA ASP A 797 -27.86 -17.81 3.65
C ASP A 797 -27.64 -19.26 4.09
N VAL A 798 -26.37 -19.68 4.18
CA VAL A 798 -25.97 -21.05 4.51
C VAL A 798 -24.98 -21.05 5.65
N GLN A 799 -25.21 -21.95 6.61
CA GLN A 799 -24.29 -22.27 7.67
C GLN A 799 -24.03 -23.77 7.69
N LEU A 800 -22.78 -24.15 7.86
CA LEU A 800 -22.32 -25.52 8.04
C LEU A 800 -21.63 -25.63 9.40
N THR A 801 -22.08 -26.54 10.25
CA THR A 801 -21.48 -26.80 11.55
C THR A 801 -21.07 -28.27 11.65
N VAL A 802 -19.78 -28.52 11.84
CA VAL A 802 -19.21 -29.85 12.13
C VAL A 802 -18.95 -29.92 13.63
N ARG A 803 -19.46 -30.96 14.30
CA ARG A 803 -19.23 -31.17 15.72
C ARG A 803 -18.66 -32.55 15.98
N ASP A 804 -17.54 -32.57 16.71
CA ASP A 804 -16.90 -33.75 17.29
C ASP A 804 -16.79 -33.51 18.81
N ARG A 805 -17.56 -34.26 19.60
CA ARG A 805 -17.65 -34.12 21.07
C ARG A 805 -17.91 -32.67 21.52
N SER A 806 -16.90 -32.02 22.10
CA SER A 806 -16.89 -30.64 22.57
C SER A 806 -16.35 -29.64 21.55
N THR A 807 -15.73 -30.12 20.48
CA THR A 807 -15.19 -29.31 19.38
C THR A 807 -16.30 -29.03 18.36
N GLU A 808 -16.44 -27.77 17.97
CA GLU A 808 -17.40 -27.33 16.97
C GLU A 808 -16.70 -26.39 15.98
N ILE A 809 -16.86 -26.66 14.69
CA ILE A 809 -16.32 -25.88 13.59
C ILE A 809 -17.50 -25.39 12.77
N THR A 810 -17.61 -24.09 12.57
CA THR A 810 -18.73 -23.48 11.84
C THR A 810 -18.22 -22.63 10.68
N TRP A 811 -18.88 -22.76 9.53
CA TRP A 811 -18.77 -21.86 8.40
C TRP A 811 -20.12 -21.20 8.14
N THR A 812 -20.14 -19.89 7.89
CA THR A 812 -21.36 -19.14 7.53
C THR A 812 -21.09 -18.29 6.30
N GLY A 813 -22.04 -18.27 5.38
CA GLY A 813 -21.95 -17.44 4.19
C GLY A 813 -23.22 -17.42 3.38
N ARG A 814 -23.15 -16.80 2.20
CA ARG A 814 -24.22 -16.73 1.22
C ARG A 814 -23.87 -17.48 -0.04
N ILE A 815 -24.86 -18.16 -0.58
CA ILE A 815 -24.77 -18.83 -1.86
C ILE A 815 -25.10 -17.87 -2.98
N THR A 816 -24.17 -17.80 -3.94
CA THR A 816 -24.39 -17.18 -5.24
C THR A 816 -24.57 -18.29 -6.27
N PRO A 817 -25.75 -18.42 -6.91
CA PRO A 817 -25.93 -19.36 -8.00
C PRO A 817 -24.98 -19.05 -9.15
N ALA A 818 -24.30 -20.06 -9.67
CA ALA A 818 -23.42 -19.93 -10.84
C ALA A 818 -23.84 -20.93 -11.94
N PRO A 819 -23.51 -20.67 -13.22
CA PRO A 819 -23.67 -21.65 -14.28
C PRO A 819 -22.93 -22.96 -13.97
N ALA A 820 -23.36 -24.07 -14.57
CA ALA A 820 -22.65 -25.34 -14.45
C ALA A 820 -21.23 -25.21 -15.01
N VAL A 821 -20.26 -25.79 -14.31
CA VAL A 821 -18.87 -25.87 -14.79
C VAL A 821 -18.85 -26.77 -16.01
N LYS A 822 -18.44 -26.24 -17.17
CA LYS A 822 -18.30 -27.05 -18.38
C LYS A 822 -17.13 -28.01 -18.21
N HIS A 823 -17.33 -29.24 -18.62
CA HIS A 823 -16.28 -30.24 -18.68
C HIS A 823 -16.36 -31.03 -19.98
N THR A 824 -15.23 -31.57 -20.43
CA THR A 824 -15.13 -32.46 -21.58
C THR A 824 -14.04 -33.51 -21.34
N THR A 825 -13.85 -34.44 -22.28
CA THR A 825 -12.84 -35.50 -22.16
C THR A 825 -11.79 -35.45 -23.25
N ALA A 826 -10.53 -35.69 -22.88
CA ALA A 826 -9.44 -35.93 -23.82
C ALA A 826 -9.13 -37.44 -23.84
N PRO A 827 -9.40 -38.15 -24.95
CA PRO A 827 -9.07 -39.55 -25.04
C PRO A 827 -7.59 -39.78 -25.35
N HIS A 828 -7.05 -40.88 -24.84
CA HIS A 828 -5.68 -41.31 -25.08
C HIS A 828 -5.48 -41.68 -26.56
N ARG A 829 -4.33 -41.30 -27.11
CA ARG A 829 -3.91 -41.71 -28.46
C ARG A 829 -2.47 -42.23 -28.44
N PRO A 830 -2.25 -43.54 -28.72
CA PRO A 830 -0.90 -44.10 -28.78
C PRO A 830 -0.05 -43.50 -29.90
N THR A 831 -0.69 -43.12 -31.01
CA THR A 831 -0.06 -42.36 -32.10
C THR A 831 -0.58 -40.93 -32.02
N PRO A 832 0.23 -39.96 -31.57
CA PRO A 832 -0.19 -38.56 -31.51
C PRO A 832 -0.38 -37.95 -32.91
N PRO A 833 -1.13 -36.85 -33.03
CA PRO A 833 -1.24 -36.09 -34.28
C PRO A 833 0.11 -35.47 -34.67
N VAL A 834 0.30 -35.24 -35.97
CA VAL A 834 1.41 -34.47 -36.53
C VAL A 834 1.05 -33.00 -36.42
N LEU A 835 1.93 -32.17 -35.85
CA LEU A 835 1.69 -30.72 -35.78
C LEU A 835 2.04 -30.07 -37.11
N ASP A 836 1.09 -30.03 -38.03
CA ASP A 836 1.24 -29.38 -39.35
C ASP A 836 0.12 -28.39 -39.68
N GLY A 837 -0.85 -28.23 -38.77
CA GLY A 837 -1.99 -27.34 -38.97
C GLY A 837 -3.10 -27.97 -39.83
N ALA A 838 -3.06 -29.28 -40.07
CA ALA A 838 -4.09 -30.02 -40.77
C ALA A 838 -4.82 -30.99 -39.84
N VAL A 839 -6.11 -31.22 -40.09
CA VAL A 839 -6.90 -32.13 -39.25
C VAL A 839 -6.56 -33.59 -39.56
N ASP A 840 -5.79 -34.20 -38.67
CA ASP A 840 -5.41 -35.61 -38.70
C ASP A 840 -6.53 -36.60 -38.34
N ARG A 841 -6.35 -37.86 -38.78
CA ARG A 841 -7.22 -38.97 -38.35
C ARG A 841 -7.17 -39.25 -36.85
N ALA A 842 -6.09 -38.88 -36.15
CA ALA A 842 -5.95 -39.07 -34.70
C ALA A 842 -7.08 -38.40 -33.90
N TRP A 843 -7.62 -37.29 -34.44
CA TRP A 843 -8.74 -36.54 -33.86
C TRP A 843 -10.10 -37.23 -34.01
N THR A 844 -10.19 -38.31 -34.79
CA THR A 844 -11.45 -39.04 -35.01
C THR A 844 -12.01 -39.55 -33.68
N GLY A 845 -13.29 -39.28 -33.43
CA GLY A 845 -13.99 -39.70 -32.21
C GLY A 845 -13.61 -38.91 -30.95
N ALA A 846 -12.70 -37.94 -31.02
CA ALA A 846 -12.47 -37.02 -29.91
C ALA A 846 -13.67 -36.06 -29.78
N PRO A 847 -14.18 -35.81 -28.55
CA PRO A 847 -15.28 -34.88 -28.34
C PRO A 847 -14.94 -33.47 -28.83
N GLU A 848 -15.93 -32.82 -29.45
CA GLU A 848 -15.82 -31.43 -29.92
C GLU A 848 -16.52 -30.50 -28.92
N VAL A 849 -15.83 -29.44 -28.50
CA VAL A 849 -16.42 -28.30 -27.79
C VAL A 849 -16.37 -27.04 -28.66
N ARG A 850 -17.13 -26.02 -28.27
CA ARG A 850 -17.21 -24.74 -29.00
C ARG A 850 -16.99 -23.56 -28.07
N THR A 851 -16.21 -22.60 -28.53
CA THR A 851 -16.14 -21.28 -27.89
C THR A 851 -17.45 -20.54 -28.17
N ALA A 852 -18.22 -20.28 -27.11
CA ALA A 852 -19.55 -19.67 -27.22
C ALA A 852 -19.86 -18.71 -26.07
N THR A 853 -18.91 -18.50 -25.14
CA THR A 853 -19.02 -17.57 -24.03
C THR A 853 -18.31 -16.26 -24.42
N TRP A 854 -19.07 -15.24 -24.81
CA TRP A 854 -18.49 -13.95 -25.21
C TRP A 854 -18.03 -13.16 -23.98
N ILE A 855 -16.76 -12.75 -23.99
CA ILE A 855 -16.14 -11.93 -22.93
C ILE A 855 -15.81 -10.51 -23.42
N GLN A 856 -15.78 -10.32 -24.74
CA GLN A 856 -15.71 -9.02 -25.40
C GLN A 856 -16.48 -9.10 -26.72
N GLY A 857 -17.36 -8.13 -26.98
CA GLY A 857 -18.26 -8.17 -28.13
C GLY A 857 -19.36 -9.24 -28.00
N THR A 858 -20.13 -9.45 -29.06
CA THR A 858 -21.23 -10.44 -29.10
C THR A 858 -21.24 -11.30 -30.36
N THR A 859 -20.32 -11.03 -31.29
CA THR A 859 -20.15 -11.68 -32.60
C THR A 859 -18.69 -11.55 -33.02
N GLY A 860 -18.19 -12.49 -33.82
CA GLY A 860 -16.79 -12.51 -34.27
C GLY A 860 -16.28 -13.91 -34.55
N ALA A 861 -14.96 -14.07 -34.52
CA ALA A 861 -14.29 -15.35 -34.68
C ALA A 861 -14.71 -16.38 -33.60
N THR A 862 -14.84 -17.66 -33.97
CA THR A 862 -15.19 -18.76 -33.04
C THR A 862 -14.43 -20.03 -33.40
N ALA A 863 -14.20 -20.94 -32.45
CA ALA A 863 -13.52 -22.21 -32.69
C ALA A 863 -14.36 -23.44 -32.34
N ARG A 864 -14.15 -24.50 -33.12
CA ARG A 864 -14.43 -25.89 -32.72
C ARG A 864 -13.15 -26.50 -32.19
N VAL A 865 -13.17 -26.99 -30.96
CA VAL A 865 -11.96 -27.45 -30.25
C VAL A 865 -12.07 -28.92 -29.89
N ARG A 866 -10.98 -29.67 -30.08
CA ARG A 866 -10.81 -31.06 -29.66
C ARG A 866 -9.52 -31.20 -28.88
N THR A 867 -9.49 -32.14 -27.93
CA THR A 867 -8.31 -32.43 -27.13
C THR A 867 -8.03 -33.93 -27.10
N LEU A 868 -6.75 -34.29 -26.98
CA LEU A 868 -6.23 -35.65 -26.86
C LEU A 868 -5.05 -35.64 -25.89
N TRP A 869 -4.63 -36.81 -25.41
CA TRP A 869 -3.36 -36.91 -24.69
C TRP A 869 -2.55 -38.14 -25.10
N SER A 870 -1.23 -38.04 -24.97
CA SER A 870 -0.28 -39.13 -25.22
C SER A 870 0.98 -38.90 -24.39
N GLY A 871 1.37 -39.87 -23.56
CA GLY A 871 2.49 -39.69 -22.63
C GLY A 871 2.26 -38.49 -21.70
N PRO A 872 3.23 -37.56 -21.55
CA PRO A 872 3.09 -36.36 -20.73
C PRO A 872 2.43 -35.17 -21.47
N THR A 873 1.96 -35.38 -22.70
CA THR A 873 1.58 -34.30 -23.61
C THR A 873 0.07 -34.21 -23.80
N LEU A 874 -0.49 -33.03 -23.59
CA LEU A 874 -1.83 -32.63 -23.99
C LEU A 874 -1.79 -32.07 -25.42
N TYR A 875 -2.66 -32.56 -26.29
CA TYR A 875 -2.81 -32.06 -27.66
C TYR A 875 -4.14 -31.32 -27.80
N VAL A 876 -4.11 -30.16 -28.45
CA VAL A 876 -5.27 -29.31 -28.69
C VAL A 876 -5.38 -29.00 -30.18
N LEU A 877 -6.56 -29.24 -30.77
CA LEU A 877 -6.92 -28.83 -32.12
C LEU A 877 -8.00 -27.76 -32.03
N ALA A 878 -7.77 -26.59 -32.61
CA ALA A 878 -8.77 -25.53 -32.75
C ALA A 878 -9.00 -25.20 -34.23
N GLN A 879 -10.23 -25.42 -34.69
CA GLN A 879 -10.67 -25.04 -36.04
C GLN A 879 -11.44 -23.73 -35.96
N VAL A 880 -10.78 -22.62 -36.28
CA VAL A 880 -11.30 -21.26 -36.16
C VAL A 880 -12.08 -20.89 -37.41
N THR A 881 -13.26 -20.32 -37.22
CA THR A 881 -14.07 -19.68 -38.26
C THR A 881 -13.90 -18.17 -38.09
N ASP A 882 -13.20 -17.56 -39.03
CA ASP A 882 -12.87 -16.15 -39.05
C ASP A 882 -12.65 -15.69 -40.51
N PRO A 883 -13.52 -14.84 -41.05
CA PRO A 883 -13.37 -14.35 -42.42
C PRO A 883 -12.31 -13.25 -42.58
N THR A 884 -11.79 -12.65 -41.50
CA THR A 884 -10.90 -11.47 -41.53
C THR A 884 -9.72 -11.64 -40.58
N LEU A 885 -8.56 -12.00 -41.13
CA LEU A 885 -7.35 -12.26 -40.34
C LEU A 885 -6.46 -11.01 -40.23
N SER A 886 -5.94 -10.74 -39.04
CA SER A 886 -5.14 -9.59 -38.66
C SER A 886 -4.14 -9.90 -37.54
N GLU A 887 -2.89 -9.55 -37.80
CA GLU A 887 -1.77 -9.58 -36.84
C GLU A 887 -1.12 -8.18 -36.70
N GLN A 888 -1.87 -7.10 -36.99
CA GLN A 888 -1.30 -5.75 -37.06
C GLN A 888 -1.01 -5.11 -35.69
N SER A 889 -1.64 -5.57 -34.60
CA SER A 889 -1.32 -5.05 -33.26
C SER A 889 0.09 -5.45 -32.84
N ALA A 890 0.80 -4.55 -32.16
CA ALA A 890 2.06 -4.88 -31.50
C ALA A 890 1.89 -5.85 -30.32
N ASN A 891 0.68 -5.90 -29.74
CA ASN A 891 0.34 -6.73 -28.60
C ASN A 891 -0.21 -8.09 -29.09
N PRO A 892 0.43 -9.22 -28.74
CA PRO A 892 -0.01 -10.53 -29.20
C PRO A 892 -1.44 -10.91 -28.78
N TRP A 893 -1.91 -10.46 -27.63
CA TRP A 893 -3.28 -10.70 -27.15
C TRP A 893 -4.36 -9.89 -27.88
N GLU A 894 -3.95 -8.96 -28.76
CA GLU A 894 -4.86 -8.19 -29.60
C GLU A 894 -4.92 -8.68 -31.06
N GLN A 895 -4.21 -9.77 -31.37
CA GLN A 895 -4.14 -10.37 -32.71
C GLN A 895 -5.10 -11.56 -32.84
N ASP A 896 -5.44 -11.93 -34.08
CA ASP A 896 -6.20 -13.16 -34.34
C ASP A 896 -5.41 -14.38 -33.88
N SER A 897 -5.93 -15.01 -32.84
CA SER A 897 -5.23 -16.06 -32.12
C SER A 897 -6.15 -16.96 -31.33
N VAL A 898 -5.66 -18.17 -31.07
CA VAL A 898 -6.23 -19.10 -30.09
C VAL A 898 -5.38 -19.02 -28.83
N GLU A 899 -6.01 -18.76 -27.69
CA GLU A 899 -5.39 -18.90 -26.37
C GLU A 899 -5.88 -20.19 -25.71
N ILE A 900 -4.96 -20.95 -25.13
CA ILE A 900 -5.17 -22.22 -24.45
C ILE A 900 -4.72 -22.04 -23.02
N PHE A 901 -5.60 -22.36 -22.08
CA PHE A 901 -5.35 -22.24 -20.64
C PHE A 901 -5.32 -23.65 -20.04
N VAL A 902 -4.27 -23.97 -19.29
CA VAL A 902 -4.10 -25.30 -18.67
C VAL A 902 -3.60 -25.14 -17.24
N ASP A 903 -4.33 -25.71 -16.30
CA ASP A 903 -3.99 -25.85 -14.88
C ASP A 903 -3.83 -27.35 -14.62
N PRO A 904 -2.59 -27.87 -14.52
CA PRO A 904 -2.35 -29.29 -14.37
C PRO A 904 -3.00 -29.91 -13.13
N GLY A 905 -3.17 -29.13 -12.05
CA GLY A 905 -3.71 -29.59 -10.78
C GLY A 905 -5.22 -29.43 -10.63
N ASN A 906 -5.87 -28.69 -11.53
CA ASN A 906 -7.25 -28.22 -11.39
C ASN A 906 -7.48 -27.50 -10.04
N GLY A 907 -6.55 -26.64 -9.64
CA GLY A 907 -6.54 -25.92 -8.37
C GLY A 907 -7.65 -24.87 -8.22
N LYS A 908 -8.15 -24.30 -9.33
CA LYS A 908 -9.23 -23.28 -9.35
C LYS A 908 -8.95 -22.08 -8.44
N THR A 909 -7.76 -21.52 -8.53
CA THR A 909 -7.26 -20.41 -7.70
C THR A 909 -7.50 -19.05 -8.34
N LYS A 910 -7.70 -18.01 -7.51
CA LYS A 910 -7.72 -16.60 -7.93
C LYS A 910 -6.28 -16.09 -8.17
N GLY A 911 -5.61 -16.68 -9.15
CA GLY A 911 -4.17 -16.51 -9.36
C GLY A 911 -3.57 -17.72 -10.04
N TYR A 912 -2.50 -17.53 -10.82
CA TYR A 912 -1.74 -18.64 -11.38
C TYR A 912 -0.78 -19.20 -10.33
N SER A 913 -0.71 -20.52 -10.27
CA SER A 913 0.35 -21.30 -9.62
C SER A 913 1.54 -21.48 -10.58
N ASP A 914 2.64 -22.05 -10.07
CA ASP A 914 3.90 -22.26 -10.78
C ASP A 914 3.81 -23.01 -12.13
N ASP A 915 2.78 -23.83 -12.31
CA ASP A 915 2.58 -24.70 -13.46
C ASP A 915 1.32 -24.41 -14.28
N ASP A 916 0.59 -23.35 -13.92
CA ASP A 916 -0.54 -22.86 -14.70
C ASP A 916 -0.03 -22.13 -15.95
N GLY A 917 -0.64 -22.42 -17.11
CA GLY A 917 -0.17 -21.91 -18.38
C GLY A 917 -1.22 -21.22 -19.22
N GLN A 918 -0.84 -20.05 -19.76
CA GLN A 918 -1.53 -19.34 -20.84
C GLN A 918 -0.68 -19.41 -22.10
N TYR A 919 -1.17 -20.14 -23.10
CA TYR A 919 -0.49 -20.33 -24.37
C TYR A 919 -1.27 -19.71 -25.51
N ARG A 920 -0.65 -18.86 -26.32
CA ARG A 920 -1.29 -18.19 -27.44
C ARG A 920 -0.64 -18.59 -28.75
N VAL A 921 -1.44 -19.05 -29.69
CA VAL A 921 -1.02 -19.39 -31.06
C VAL A 921 -1.77 -18.50 -32.04
N SER A 922 -1.06 -17.66 -32.77
CA SER A 922 -1.66 -16.80 -33.80
C SER A 922 -2.04 -17.59 -35.05
N PHE A 923 -2.83 -16.99 -35.94
CA PHE A 923 -3.22 -17.65 -37.19
C PHE A 923 -2.03 -17.97 -38.13
N THR A 924 -0.88 -17.30 -37.95
CA THR A 924 0.38 -17.62 -38.65
C THR A 924 1.24 -18.68 -37.94
N GLY A 925 0.80 -19.17 -36.77
CA GLY A 925 1.50 -20.18 -35.99
C GLY A 925 2.53 -19.60 -35.01
N ARG A 926 2.55 -18.27 -34.81
CA ARG A 926 3.43 -17.66 -33.81
C ARG A 926 2.94 -18.00 -32.41
N VAL A 927 3.85 -18.57 -31.61
CA VAL A 927 3.60 -18.86 -30.21
C VAL A 927 4.04 -17.68 -29.35
N THR A 928 3.15 -17.25 -28.46
CA THR A 928 3.47 -16.39 -27.32
C THR A 928 2.84 -16.98 -26.08
N VAL A 929 3.39 -16.70 -24.90
CA VAL A 929 2.79 -17.11 -23.63
C VAL A 929 2.51 -15.88 -22.78
N GLY A 930 1.52 -15.99 -21.89
CA GLY A 930 1.23 -14.96 -20.89
C GLY A 930 1.47 -15.47 -19.47
N GLY A 931 1.40 -14.55 -18.50
CA GLY A 931 1.75 -14.79 -17.10
C GLY A 931 3.09 -14.12 -16.72
N THR A 932 3.15 -13.52 -15.53
CA THR A 932 4.37 -12.88 -14.99
C THR A 932 5.34 -13.88 -14.35
N PHE A 933 4.91 -15.13 -14.17
CA PHE A 933 5.60 -16.15 -13.39
C PHE A 933 5.61 -17.48 -14.16
N ASP A 934 6.81 -18.02 -14.44
CA ASP A 934 7.06 -19.16 -15.34
C ASP A 934 8.02 -20.17 -14.68
N ALA A 935 7.70 -20.50 -13.45
CA ALA A 935 8.50 -21.33 -12.56
C ALA A 935 8.77 -22.74 -13.08
N ALA A 936 7.76 -23.38 -13.66
CA ALA A 936 7.85 -24.71 -14.23
C ALA A 936 8.43 -24.71 -15.66
N GLY A 937 8.82 -23.55 -16.21
CA GLY A 937 9.20 -23.41 -17.61
C GLY A 937 8.02 -23.68 -18.55
N VAL A 938 6.80 -23.36 -18.12
CA VAL A 938 5.54 -23.38 -18.89
C VAL A 938 5.77 -22.87 -20.32
N LYS A 939 6.50 -21.77 -20.50
CA LYS A 939 6.77 -21.21 -21.84
C LYS A 939 7.48 -22.17 -22.80
N ASP A 940 8.30 -23.08 -22.26
CA ASP A 940 9.15 -23.98 -23.03
C ASP A 940 8.42 -25.28 -23.40
N HIS A 941 7.21 -25.50 -22.87
CA HIS A 941 6.48 -26.76 -22.98
C HIS A 941 5.48 -26.82 -24.14
N ILE A 942 5.35 -25.75 -24.93
CA ILE A 942 4.44 -25.72 -26.08
C ILE A 942 5.17 -25.85 -27.43
N ARG A 943 4.61 -26.70 -28.28
CA ARG A 943 4.88 -26.74 -29.72
C ARG A 943 3.56 -26.56 -30.46
N ALA A 944 3.50 -25.72 -31.48
CA ALA A 944 2.27 -25.50 -32.24
C ALA A 944 2.51 -25.27 -33.73
N ALA A 945 1.49 -25.54 -34.53
CA ALA A 945 1.41 -25.23 -35.95
C ALA A 945 0.05 -24.61 -36.25
N ALA A 946 0.01 -23.70 -37.23
CA ALA A 946 -1.23 -23.15 -37.73
C ALA A 946 -1.22 -23.10 -39.26
N ALA A 947 -2.38 -23.32 -39.88
CA ALA A 947 -2.54 -23.24 -41.32
C ALA A 947 -3.87 -22.58 -41.71
N PRO A 948 -3.91 -21.81 -42.81
CA PRO A 948 -5.16 -21.28 -43.35
C PRO A 948 -6.14 -22.39 -43.72
N ALA A 949 -7.43 -22.17 -43.47
CA ALA A 949 -8.51 -23.07 -43.85
C ALA A 949 -9.67 -22.28 -44.49
N PRO A 950 -10.58 -22.93 -45.24
CA PRO A 950 -11.73 -22.25 -45.80
C PRO A 950 -12.56 -21.53 -44.72
N GLY A 951 -12.59 -20.20 -44.78
CA GLY A 951 -13.32 -19.35 -43.83
C GLY A 951 -12.66 -19.18 -42.45
N GLY A 952 -11.35 -19.41 -42.33
CA GLY A 952 -10.58 -19.17 -41.10
C GLY A 952 -9.21 -19.85 -41.12
N TYR A 953 -8.86 -20.49 -40.01
CA TYR A 953 -7.57 -21.17 -39.83
C TYR A 953 -7.68 -22.33 -38.84
N VAL A 954 -6.69 -23.21 -38.87
CA VAL A 954 -6.57 -24.35 -37.95
C VAL A 954 -5.32 -24.16 -37.12
N VAL A 955 -5.41 -24.41 -35.81
CA VAL A 955 -4.31 -24.47 -34.86
C VAL A 955 -4.22 -25.88 -34.30
N GLU A 956 -3.03 -26.44 -34.28
CA GLU A 956 -2.67 -27.64 -33.50
C GLU A 956 -1.57 -27.28 -32.50
N ALA A 957 -1.76 -27.65 -31.25
CA ALA A 957 -0.77 -27.45 -30.19
C ALA A 957 -0.52 -28.76 -29.44
N ALA A 958 0.72 -28.97 -29.03
CA ALA A 958 1.17 -29.99 -28.09
C ALA A 958 1.81 -29.29 -26.89
N ILE A 959 1.29 -29.58 -25.70
CA ILE A 959 1.68 -28.95 -24.44
C ILE A 959 2.14 -30.05 -23.49
N ASP A 960 3.43 -30.06 -23.15
CA ASP A 960 4.00 -31.00 -22.19
C ASP A 960 3.67 -30.53 -20.76
N LEU A 961 3.20 -31.44 -19.89
CA LEU A 961 2.78 -31.11 -18.52
C LEU A 961 3.67 -31.83 -17.50
N PRO A 962 4.89 -31.34 -17.23
CA PRO A 962 5.91 -32.08 -16.46
C PRO A 962 5.63 -32.14 -14.96
N THR A 963 4.76 -31.28 -14.43
CA THR A 963 4.44 -31.19 -13.00
C THR A 963 3.42 -32.24 -12.54
N ILE A 964 2.76 -32.91 -13.49
CA ILE A 964 1.78 -33.96 -13.22
C ILE A 964 2.05 -35.20 -14.07
N THR A 965 1.67 -36.37 -13.57
CA THR A 965 1.61 -37.60 -14.37
C THR A 965 0.21 -37.74 -14.98
N LEU A 966 0.12 -37.66 -16.31
CA LEU A 966 -1.14 -37.85 -17.03
C LEU A 966 -1.54 -39.35 -17.04
N GLY A 967 -2.81 -39.61 -16.76
CA GLY A 967 -3.38 -40.96 -16.77
C GLY A 967 -4.90 -40.94 -16.81
N GLU A 968 -5.51 -42.12 -16.88
CA GLU A 968 -6.96 -42.25 -16.85
C GLU A 968 -7.56 -41.55 -15.62
N GLY A 969 -8.54 -40.68 -15.84
CA GLY A 969 -9.26 -40.00 -14.77
C GLY A 969 -8.59 -38.73 -14.25
N THR A 970 -7.37 -38.39 -14.67
CA THR A 970 -6.73 -37.10 -14.36
C THR A 970 -7.65 -35.94 -14.77
N LEU A 971 -7.76 -34.94 -13.90
CA LEU A 971 -8.52 -33.71 -14.13
C LEU A 971 -7.56 -32.55 -14.28
N LEU A 972 -7.70 -31.81 -15.38
CA LEU A 972 -6.97 -30.58 -15.65
C LEU A 972 -7.95 -29.41 -15.64
N GLY A 973 -7.59 -28.29 -15.03
CA GLY A 973 -8.27 -27.04 -15.32
C GLY A 973 -7.97 -26.66 -16.78
N PHE A 974 -9.01 -26.32 -17.54
CA PHE A 974 -8.87 -26.10 -18.97
C PHE A 974 -9.82 -25.03 -19.46
N ASP A 975 -9.32 -24.10 -20.27
CA ASP A 975 -10.15 -23.22 -21.09
C ASP A 975 -9.50 -22.91 -22.43
N VAL A 976 -10.30 -22.40 -23.38
CA VAL A 976 -9.82 -22.03 -24.71
C VAL A 976 -10.56 -20.80 -25.20
N GLN A 977 -9.80 -19.78 -25.61
CA GLN A 977 -10.30 -18.49 -26.09
C GLN A 977 -9.86 -18.25 -27.53
N VAL A 978 -10.71 -17.58 -28.29
CA VAL A 978 -10.39 -17.00 -29.60
C VAL A 978 -10.43 -15.50 -29.49
N ASN A 979 -9.34 -14.84 -29.86
CA ASN A 979 -9.28 -13.40 -30.07
C ASN A 979 -9.57 -13.11 -31.55
N ASP A 980 -10.44 -12.13 -31.80
CA ASP A 980 -10.81 -11.63 -33.12
C ASP A 980 -10.33 -10.18 -33.28
N ALA A 981 -9.55 -9.91 -34.32
CA ALA A 981 -8.91 -8.63 -34.56
C ALA A 981 -9.35 -7.99 -35.88
N THR A 982 -9.48 -6.67 -35.89
CA THR A 982 -9.68 -5.90 -37.11
C THR A 982 -8.70 -4.74 -37.13
N GLY A 983 -7.74 -4.79 -38.06
CA GLY A 983 -6.61 -3.86 -38.02
C GLY A 983 -5.75 -4.09 -36.78
N ALA A 984 -5.38 -3.03 -36.07
CA ALA A 984 -4.45 -3.09 -34.94
C ALA A 984 -5.14 -3.26 -33.57
N ALA A 985 -6.41 -3.70 -33.52
CA ALA A 985 -7.15 -3.85 -32.27
C ALA A 985 -8.00 -5.13 -32.25
N ARG A 986 -8.13 -5.73 -31.06
CA ARG A 986 -9.08 -6.82 -30.80
C ARG A 986 -10.49 -6.27 -30.72
N THR A 987 -11.39 -6.76 -31.56
CA THR A 987 -12.79 -6.34 -31.63
C THR A 987 -13.69 -7.25 -30.80
N SER A 988 -13.37 -8.54 -30.73
CA SER A 988 -14.11 -9.50 -29.90
C SER A 988 -13.22 -10.59 -29.33
N ALA A 989 -13.71 -11.24 -28.27
CA ALA A 989 -13.10 -12.42 -27.70
C ALA A 989 -14.18 -13.36 -27.16
N VAL A 990 -14.03 -14.65 -27.45
CA VAL A 990 -14.98 -15.70 -27.06
C VAL A 990 -14.23 -16.89 -26.50
N THR A 991 -14.72 -17.43 -25.40
CA THR A 991 -14.11 -18.58 -24.72
C THR A 991 -15.07 -19.75 -24.57
N TRP A 992 -14.57 -20.90 -24.12
CA TRP A 992 -15.36 -22.08 -23.86
C TRP A 992 -16.09 -22.00 -22.52
N ASN A 993 -15.44 -21.66 -21.41
CA ASN A 993 -16.07 -21.67 -20.08
C ASN A 993 -16.11 -20.31 -19.36
N ASP A 994 -14.96 -19.68 -19.13
CA ASP A 994 -14.84 -18.52 -18.24
C ASP A 994 -15.54 -17.26 -18.76
N ALA A 995 -16.50 -16.70 -18.03
CA ALA A 995 -17.23 -15.51 -18.45
C ALA A 995 -16.61 -14.18 -17.97
N THR A 996 -15.50 -14.21 -17.22
CA THR A 996 -14.99 -13.05 -16.47
C THR A 996 -14.01 -12.17 -17.25
N SER A 997 -13.49 -12.64 -18.39
CA SER A 997 -12.37 -12.01 -19.10
C SER A 997 -11.06 -11.98 -18.30
N ARG A 998 -10.94 -12.82 -17.24
CA ARG A 998 -9.77 -12.88 -16.35
C ARG A 998 -9.00 -14.19 -16.45
N SER A 999 -9.26 -15.02 -17.47
CA SER A 999 -8.58 -16.32 -17.63
C SER A 999 -7.06 -16.20 -17.69
N TYR A 1000 -6.50 -15.05 -18.08
CA TYR A 1000 -5.06 -14.79 -18.09
C TYR A 1000 -4.41 -14.60 -16.70
N LEU A 1001 -5.21 -14.50 -15.63
CA LEU A 1001 -4.72 -14.28 -14.26
C LEU A 1001 -5.43 -15.14 -13.20
N ASP A 1002 -6.61 -15.68 -13.51
CA ASP A 1002 -7.51 -16.34 -12.57
C ASP A 1002 -7.96 -17.68 -13.15
N THR A 1003 -7.68 -18.78 -12.45
CA THR A 1003 -8.02 -20.15 -12.88
C THR A 1003 -9.36 -20.63 -12.28
N SER A 1004 -9.95 -19.87 -11.35
CA SER A 1004 -11.14 -20.30 -10.58
C SER A 1004 -12.38 -20.52 -11.45
N HIS A 1005 -12.42 -19.88 -12.62
CA HIS A 1005 -13.54 -19.96 -13.56
C HIS A 1005 -13.24 -20.81 -14.81
N TRP A 1006 -12.10 -21.50 -14.89
CA TRP A 1006 -11.82 -22.38 -16.02
C TRP A 1006 -12.71 -23.63 -16.01
N GLY A 1007 -12.95 -24.22 -17.17
CA GLY A 1007 -13.61 -25.51 -17.28
C GLY A 1007 -12.72 -26.66 -16.81
N VAL A 1008 -13.15 -27.90 -17.05
CA VAL A 1008 -12.39 -29.09 -16.65
C VAL A 1008 -12.22 -30.06 -17.81
N LEU A 1009 -11.00 -30.53 -18.02
CA LEU A 1009 -10.68 -31.58 -18.96
C LEU A 1009 -10.35 -32.88 -18.22
N ARG A 1010 -11.14 -33.94 -18.48
CA ARG A 1010 -10.91 -35.27 -17.92
C ARG A 1010 -10.20 -36.16 -18.92
N LEU A 1011 -9.10 -36.79 -18.53
CA LEU A 1011 -8.39 -37.74 -19.39
C LEU A 1011 -9.08 -39.11 -19.40
N THR A 1012 -9.26 -39.70 -20.58
CA THR A 1012 -9.91 -41.01 -20.75
C THR A 1012 -9.06 -41.93 -21.64
N HIS A 1013 -9.28 -43.24 -21.57
CA HIS A 1013 -8.63 -44.24 -22.43
C HIS A 1013 -9.49 -44.71 -23.60
#